data_AF-A0A7C9FQV6-F1
#
_entry.id   AF-A0A7C9FQV6-F1
#
_cell.length_a   1.000
_cell.length_b   1.000
_cell.length_c   1.000
_cell.angle_alpha   90.00
_cell.angle_beta   90.00
_cell.angle_gamma   90.00
#
_symmetry.space_group_name_H-M   'P 1'
#
loop_
_entity.id
_entity.type
_entity.pdbx_description
1 polymer ?
#
loop_
_entity_poly.entity_id
_entity_poly.type
_entity_poly.pdbx_seq_one_letter_code
_entity_poly.pdbx_strand_id
1 'polypeptide(L)'
;MAIRLGILFAIFSIQVLLITFTAEAERSHMRSLLTSNVTNGMSHAPGFCAMYDICGARKDGKVLNCPLNAPAVKPDPLFSSKIQSLCPTITGDVCCTEEQFDTLRAQVQQAIPFLVGCPACLRNFLNLFCEMTCSPNQSSFINVTSVKKVNNNLTVDAIEFYITDAFGEGLYNSCKDVKFGTMNTRAIEFIAGGAKDFRGWYAFIGRQVGLNVPGSPYAINFTSSVPESSGMKPMNVSSYSCSDPSLGCSCGDCPSSPTCSSSAPPPTSKSNTCSLKMGSLKAKCSDVAVAVVYIVLVSLFLGWGFAHRKKEMSPAFKTKPLSSTTSRNGMHSEDQKDAELPLPILLDGERSSGGVKLSVVQGYMSNFYRKYGAWVARRPAVVLFSSLAIVLALCLGLIRFKVETRPEKLWVGPGSRAAKEKQFFDSHLAPFYRIEQLIIATIPDGQGNSPSILTESNIKLLFGIQKKVDDIRANFSGSMVSLVDICNKPLGQDCATQSILQYFKMNLDNFDNYGGVDHVGYCFEHFTSAETCLSAFKAPLDPATALGGYSGNNYSEASAFIVTYPVNNAIDRESNEAKRAVAWEKAFIQLAKDELMTMVQSTNLSLSFSSESSIEEELKRESTADVITILISYLVMFAYISLTLGDTLRFSSFFISSKVL
;
A
#
# COMPACT_ATOMS: atom_id res chain seq x y z
N MET A 1 -22.26 17.88 -54.60
CA MET A 1 -23.52 18.45 -55.14
C MET A 1 -24.62 18.04 -54.17
N ALA A 2 -25.14 18.95 -53.34
CA ALA A 2 -26.13 19.97 -53.70
C ALA A 2 -27.47 19.29 -54.07
N ILE A 3 -28.40 19.10 -53.13
CA ILE A 3 -29.33 20.11 -52.59
C ILE A 3 -30.17 20.76 -53.71
N ARG A 4 -31.40 20.27 -53.88
CA ARG A 4 -32.63 21.03 -54.21
C ARG A 4 -33.83 20.25 -53.67
N LEU A 5 -34.55 20.85 -52.72
CA LEU A 5 -35.91 21.40 -52.90
C LEU A 5 -36.96 20.30 -53.17
N GLY A 6 -37.98 20.05 -52.35
CA GLY A 6 -38.56 20.91 -51.30
C GLY A 6 -39.67 21.79 -51.87
N ILE A 7 -40.82 21.82 -51.18
CA ILE A 7 -42.08 22.52 -51.51
C ILE A 7 -42.99 21.78 -52.51
N LEU A 8 -43.89 20.96 -51.95
CA LEU A 8 -45.31 20.95 -52.33
C LEU A 8 -46.15 20.59 -51.10
N PHE A 9 -46.15 21.55 -50.16
CA PHE A 9 -47.12 21.62 -49.07
C PHE A 9 -48.44 22.15 -49.63
N ALA A 10 -49.56 21.75 -49.02
CA ALA A 10 -50.91 22.27 -49.23
C ALA A 10 -51.54 22.09 -50.64
N ILE A 11 -52.45 21.11 -50.72
CA ILE A 11 -53.83 21.35 -51.22
C ILE A 11 -54.79 20.54 -50.33
N PHE A 12 -55.66 21.29 -49.64
CA PHE A 12 -56.99 20.93 -49.12
C PHE A 12 -57.17 19.81 -48.06
N SER A 13 -57.22 20.28 -46.81
CA SER A 13 -58.24 19.89 -45.81
C SER A 13 -59.65 20.40 -46.21
N ILE A 14 -60.69 20.14 -45.37
CA ILE A 14 -62.14 20.51 -45.51
C ILE A 14 -62.90 19.42 -46.33
N GLN A 15 -64.02 18.78 -45.93
CA GLN A 15 -65.06 18.88 -44.87
C GLN A 15 -65.32 17.45 -44.30
N VAL A 16 -65.68 17.13 -43.04
CA VAL A 16 -66.53 17.70 -41.96
C VAL A 16 -68.02 17.29 -42.01
N LEU A 17 -68.44 16.46 -41.01
CA LEU A 17 -69.80 16.09 -40.57
C LEU A 17 -70.69 15.33 -41.60
N LEU A 18 -71.67 14.48 -41.24
CA LEU A 18 -72.49 14.27 -40.03
C LEU A 18 -73.05 12.82 -40.03
N ILE A 19 -72.99 12.06 -38.94
CA ILE A 19 -74.14 11.31 -38.37
C ILE A 19 -73.92 11.18 -36.85
N THR A 20 -74.85 11.72 -36.07
CA THR A 20 -74.97 11.50 -34.62
C THR A 20 -75.90 10.32 -34.35
N PHE A 21 -75.54 9.43 -33.41
CA PHE A 21 -76.52 8.65 -32.66
C PHE A 21 -76.15 8.61 -31.17
N THR A 22 -77.18 8.49 -30.34
CA THR A 22 -77.19 8.82 -28.91
C THR A 22 -77.31 7.59 -28.02
N ALA A 23 -76.98 7.78 -26.73
CA ALA A 23 -77.17 6.84 -25.60
C ALA A 23 -76.23 5.61 -25.61
N GLU A 24 -75.83 5.04 -24.46
CA GLU A 24 -76.19 5.34 -23.07
C GLU A 24 -75.01 5.04 -22.14
N ALA A 25 -74.81 5.83 -21.08
CA ALA A 25 -73.67 5.67 -20.17
C ALA A 25 -74.08 4.89 -18.92
N GLU A 26 -73.91 3.56 -18.94
CA GLU A 26 -74.26 2.70 -17.81
C GLU A 26 -73.17 2.75 -16.71
N ARG A 27 -73.37 3.65 -15.75
CA ARG A 27 -72.48 3.87 -14.61
C ARG A 27 -72.75 2.85 -13.50
N SER A 28 -72.18 1.65 -13.62
CA SER A 28 -72.30 0.57 -12.63
C SER A 28 -71.54 0.87 -11.33
N HIS A 29 -72.15 1.70 -10.48
CA HIS A 29 -71.72 1.95 -9.10
C HIS A 29 -72.00 0.72 -8.20
N MET A 30 -71.30 -0.39 -8.42
CA MET A 30 -71.39 -1.54 -7.52
C MET A 30 -70.51 -1.34 -6.29
N ARG A 31 -71.00 -0.54 -5.33
CA ARG A 31 -70.52 -0.54 -3.95
C ARG A 31 -70.85 -1.90 -3.32
N SER A 32 -69.98 -2.89 -3.54
CA SER A 32 -70.05 -4.14 -2.79
C SER A 32 -69.58 -3.88 -1.36
N LEU A 33 -70.55 -3.85 -0.43
CA LEU A 33 -70.32 -3.88 1.01
C LEU A 33 -69.74 -5.26 1.38
N LEU A 34 -68.42 -5.41 1.32
CA LEU A 34 -67.72 -6.57 1.88
C LEU A 34 -67.61 -6.45 3.41
N THR A 35 -68.76 -6.59 4.08
CA THR A 35 -68.84 -6.94 5.50
C THR A 35 -69.50 -8.29 5.65
N SER A 36 -68.71 -9.35 5.58
CA SER A 36 -69.10 -10.69 6.00
C SER A 36 -67.88 -11.44 6.51
N ASN A 37 -67.93 -11.86 7.77
CA ASN A 37 -66.91 -12.64 8.48
C ASN A 37 -66.22 -13.69 7.61
N VAL A 38 -64.94 -13.49 7.30
CA VAL A 38 -64.05 -14.61 6.97
C VAL A 38 -63.53 -15.16 8.29
N THR A 39 -64.08 -16.29 8.70
CA THR A 39 -63.55 -17.08 9.83
C THR A 39 -62.12 -17.53 9.53
N ASN A 40 -61.23 -17.38 10.50
CA ASN A 40 -59.80 -17.70 10.39
C ASN A 40 -59.55 -19.09 9.80
N GLY A 41 -58.93 -19.09 8.61
CA GLY A 41 -58.23 -20.22 8.03
C GLY A 41 -57.26 -19.68 7.00
N MET A 42 -55.97 -19.63 7.32
CA MET A 42 -54.93 -19.33 6.32
C MET A 42 -54.96 -20.45 5.28
N SER A 43 -55.60 -20.20 4.13
CA SER A 43 -55.52 -21.10 2.99
C SER A 43 -54.19 -20.86 2.29
N HIS A 44 -53.24 -21.78 2.49
CA HIS A 44 -51.98 -21.81 1.78
C HIS A 44 -52.22 -22.46 0.41
N ALA A 45 -52.38 -21.65 -0.63
CA ALA A 45 -52.78 -22.11 -1.96
C ALA A 45 -52.05 -21.34 -3.07
N PRO A 46 -51.79 -21.97 -4.23
CA PRO A 46 -51.31 -21.26 -5.42
C PRO A 46 -52.27 -20.13 -5.81
N GLY A 47 -51.72 -18.99 -6.24
CA GLY A 47 -52.50 -17.78 -6.56
C GLY A 47 -52.97 -16.95 -5.37
N PHE A 48 -52.51 -17.25 -4.14
CA PHE A 48 -52.79 -16.47 -2.94
C PHE A 48 -51.52 -15.92 -2.28
N CYS A 49 -51.67 -14.74 -1.68
CA CYS A 49 -50.66 -13.99 -0.95
C CYS A 49 -50.73 -14.31 0.56
N ALA A 50 -49.58 -14.37 1.23
CA ALA A 50 -49.50 -14.43 2.70
C ALA A 50 -49.50 -13.04 3.34
N MET A 51 -48.99 -12.06 2.58
CA MET A 51 -48.88 -10.66 2.97
C MET A 51 -49.27 -9.80 1.77
N TYR A 52 -50.04 -8.73 1.99
CA TYR A 52 -50.44 -7.81 0.93
C TYR A 52 -50.65 -6.41 1.51
N ASP A 53 -50.11 -5.40 0.83
CA ASP A 53 -50.13 -3.98 1.23
C ASP A 53 -49.33 -3.63 2.51
N ILE A 54 -49.17 -2.33 2.77
CA ILE A 54 -48.47 -1.74 3.92
C ILE A 54 -49.49 -1.11 4.88
N CYS A 55 -49.42 -1.44 6.16
CA CYS A 55 -50.36 -0.92 7.17
C CYS A 55 -49.70 -0.34 8.42
N GLY A 56 -48.37 -0.26 8.47
CA GLY A 56 -47.68 0.45 9.53
C GLY A 56 -46.22 0.73 9.19
N ALA A 57 -45.61 1.59 10.00
CA ALA A 57 -44.18 1.84 9.95
C ALA A 57 -43.62 1.83 11.38
N ARG A 58 -42.39 1.33 11.52
CA ARG A 58 -41.59 1.46 12.74
C ARG A 58 -41.17 2.92 12.95
N LYS A 59 -40.68 3.24 14.16
CA LYS A 59 -40.21 4.60 14.52
C LYS A 59 -39.04 5.11 13.68
N ASP A 60 -38.30 4.22 13.04
CA ASP A 60 -37.20 4.50 12.10
C ASP A 60 -37.67 4.63 10.63
N GLY A 61 -38.99 4.77 10.41
CA GLY A 61 -39.57 4.94 9.07
C GLY A 61 -39.68 3.66 8.25
N LYS A 62 -39.17 2.52 8.74
CA LYS A 62 -39.28 1.24 8.02
C LYS A 62 -40.72 0.73 8.02
N VAL A 63 -41.28 0.58 6.83
CA VAL A 63 -42.63 0.04 6.61
C VAL A 63 -42.75 -1.44 6.98
N LEU A 64 -43.97 -1.86 7.31
CA LEU A 64 -44.35 -3.23 7.68
C LEU A 64 -45.56 -3.66 6.87
N ASN A 65 -45.47 -4.87 6.30
CA ASN A 65 -46.53 -5.48 5.51
C ASN A 65 -47.72 -5.93 6.37
N CYS A 66 -48.90 -6.08 5.75
CA CYS A 66 -50.08 -6.60 6.43
C CYS A 66 -50.16 -8.13 6.36
N PRO A 67 -50.60 -8.80 7.44
CA PRO A 67 -50.85 -10.24 7.47
C PRO A 67 -52.21 -10.56 6.81
N LEU A 68 -52.39 -10.17 5.56
CA LEU A 68 -53.62 -10.30 4.80
C LEU A 68 -53.49 -11.43 3.79
N ASN A 69 -54.32 -12.47 3.93
CA ASN A 69 -54.49 -13.47 2.89
C ASN A 69 -55.43 -12.91 1.82
N ALA A 70 -54.91 -12.73 0.60
CA ALA A 70 -55.60 -12.15 -0.54
C ALA A 70 -55.25 -12.92 -1.82
N PRO A 71 -56.14 -12.99 -2.83
CA PRO A 71 -55.76 -13.52 -4.14
C PRO A 71 -54.73 -12.60 -4.80
N ALA A 72 -53.81 -13.18 -5.59
CA ALA A 72 -52.86 -12.43 -6.40
C ALA A 72 -53.61 -11.52 -7.39
N VAL A 73 -53.09 -10.30 -7.59
CA VAL A 73 -53.76 -9.26 -8.39
C VAL A 73 -53.00 -9.04 -9.68
N LYS A 74 -53.72 -8.94 -10.80
CA LYS A 74 -53.13 -8.57 -12.09
C LYS A 74 -52.68 -7.11 -12.08
N PRO A 75 -51.39 -6.79 -12.22
CA PRO A 75 -50.91 -5.41 -12.26
C PRO A 75 -51.33 -4.74 -13.57
N ASP A 76 -51.44 -3.41 -13.55
CA ASP A 76 -51.61 -2.62 -14.77
C ASP A 76 -50.33 -2.66 -15.64
N PRO A 77 -50.38 -2.25 -16.93
CA PRO A 77 -49.24 -2.37 -17.82
C PRO A 77 -47.99 -1.57 -17.38
N LEU A 78 -48.16 -0.42 -16.71
CA LEU A 78 -47.03 0.39 -16.25
C LEU A 78 -46.38 -0.27 -15.04
N PHE A 79 -47.18 -0.69 -14.05
CA PHE A 79 -46.65 -1.41 -12.89
C PHE A 79 -46.04 -2.76 -13.28
N SER A 80 -46.63 -3.50 -14.21
CA SER A 80 -46.06 -4.75 -14.75
C SER A 80 -44.67 -4.52 -15.37
N SER A 81 -44.50 -3.47 -16.17
CA SER A 81 -43.19 -3.10 -16.71
C SER A 81 -42.20 -2.66 -15.62
N LYS A 82 -42.68 -2.02 -14.55
CA LYS A 82 -41.88 -1.61 -13.40
C LYS A 82 -41.34 -2.84 -12.66
N ILE A 83 -42.18 -3.86 -12.43
CA ILE A 83 -41.80 -5.14 -11.81
C ILE A 83 -40.76 -5.86 -12.65
N GLN A 84 -40.98 -6.01 -13.96
CA GLN A 84 -40.05 -6.70 -14.86
C GLN A 84 -38.65 -6.06 -14.91
N SER A 85 -38.52 -4.77 -14.64
CA SER A 85 -37.21 -4.09 -14.60
C SER A 85 -36.27 -4.60 -13.50
N LEU A 86 -36.81 -5.12 -12.40
CA LEU A 86 -36.06 -5.66 -11.25
C LEU A 86 -36.19 -7.18 -11.18
N CYS A 87 -37.42 -7.67 -11.33
CA CYS A 87 -37.88 -9.04 -11.13
C CYS A 87 -38.41 -9.68 -12.44
N PRO A 88 -37.57 -9.87 -13.48
CA PRO A 88 -38.00 -10.37 -14.79
C PRO A 88 -38.51 -11.82 -14.78
N THR A 89 -38.31 -12.57 -13.69
CA THR A 89 -38.88 -13.91 -13.49
C THR A 89 -40.36 -13.88 -13.13
N ILE A 90 -40.87 -12.77 -12.60
CA ILE A 90 -42.26 -12.63 -12.18
C ILE A 90 -43.08 -12.09 -13.36
N THR A 91 -44.01 -12.91 -13.84
CA THR A 91 -44.90 -12.59 -14.95
C THR A 91 -46.35 -12.97 -14.62
N GLY A 92 -47.30 -12.13 -15.03
CA GLY A 92 -48.72 -12.31 -14.70
C GLY A 92 -49.13 -11.57 -13.43
N ASP A 93 -49.92 -12.23 -12.59
CA ASP A 93 -50.45 -11.67 -11.35
C ASP A 93 -49.36 -11.58 -10.26
N VAL A 94 -49.54 -10.69 -9.29
CA VAL A 94 -48.54 -10.40 -8.25
C VAL A 94 -49.15 -10.19 -6.87
N CYS A 95 -48.35 -10.41 -5.83
CA CYS A 95 -48.72 -10.25 -4.42
C CYS A 95 -48.18 -8.98 -3.76
N CYS A 96 -47.90 -7.93 -4.54
CA CYS A 96 -47.37 -6.66 -4.02
C CYS A 96 -48.07 -5.44 -4.63
N THR A 97 -48.23 -4.39 -3.83
CA THR A 97 -48.65 -3.06 -4.30
C THR A 97 -47.47 -2.27 -4.87
N GLU A 98 -47.74 -1.16 -5.59
CA GLU A 98 -46.68 -0.33 -6.16
C GLU A 98 -45.75 0.26 -5.08
N GLU A 99 -46.29 0.60 -3.91
CA GLU A 99 -45.52 1.10 -2.76
C GLU A 99 -44.63 0.01 -2.12
N GLN A 100 -45.13 -1.23 -2.03
CA GLN A 100 -44.32 -2.38 -1.61
C GLN A 100 -43.18 -2.66 -2.59
N PHE A 101 -43.43 -2.56 -3.90
CA PHE A 101 -42.40 -2.73 -4.91
C PHE A 101 -41.35 -1.60 -4.90
N ASP A 102 -41.76 -0.34 -4.72
CA ASP A 102 -40.81 0.77 -4.60
C ASP A 102 -39.97 0.66 -3.33
N THR A 103 -40.57 0.20 -2.23
CA THR A 103 -39.84 -0.14 -0.99
C THR A 103 -38.80 -1.23 -1.25
N LEU A 104 -39.20 -2.35 -1.87
CA LEU A 104 -38.29 -3.43 -2.26
C LEU A 104 -37.13 -2.91 -3.10
N ARG A 105 -37.42 -2.11 -4.14
CA ARG A 105 -36.42 -1.53 -5.05
C ARG A 105 -35.42 -0.66 -4.30
N ALA A 106 -35.88 0.22 -3.42
CA ALA A 106 -35.01 1.10 -2.62
C ALA A 106 -34.15 0.34 -1.59
N GLN A 107 -34.64 -0.80 -1.08
CA GLN A 107 -33.88 -1.66 -0.17
C GLN A 107 -32.79 -2.44 -0.91
N VAL A 108 -33.12 -3.16 -1.99
CA VAL A 108 -32.12 -3.96 -2.73
C VAL A 108 -31.06 -3.09 -3.44
N GLN A 109 -31.41 -1.85 -3.82
CA GLN A 109 -30.47 -0.89 -4.42
C GLN A 109 -29.20 -0.65 -3.59
N GLN A 110 -29.26 -0.81 -2.27
CA GLN A 110 -28.10 -0.67 -1.38
C GLN A 110 -27.07 -1.79 -1.57
N ALA A 111 -27.50 -2.99 -1.99
CA ALA A 111 -26.62 -4.14 -2.23
C ALA A 111 -26.06 -4.19 -3.66
N ILE A 112 -26.71 -3.55 -4.64
CA ILE A 112 -26.32 -3.60 -6.07
C ILE A 112 -24.85 -3.20 -6.31
N PRO A 113 -24.29 -2.12 -5.72
CA PRO A 113 -22.90 -1.72 -5.96
C PRO A 113 -21.85 -2.78 -5.60
N PHE A 114 -22.16 -3.67 -4.65
CA PHE A 114 -21.28 -4.78 -4.27
C PHE A 114 -21.40 -5.97 -5.23
N LEU A 115 -22.60 -6.21 -5.78
CA LEU A 115 -22.90 -7.39 -6.59
C LEU A 115 -22.81 -7.20 -8.10
N VAL A 116 -22.70 -5.95 -8.58
CA VAL A 116 -22.69 -5.61 -10.01
C VAL A 116 -21.52 -6.27 -10.79
N GLY A 117 -20.43 -6.66 -10.12
CA GLY A 117 -19.34 -7.42 -10.74
C GLY A 117 -19.72 -8.83 -11.24
N CYS A 118 -20.82 -9.39 -10.75
CA CYS A 118 -21.26 -10.74 -11.13
C CYS A 118 -22.79 -10.80 -11.38
N PRO A 119 -23.23 -10.76 -12.65
CA PRO A 119 -24.65 -10.73 -12.99
C PRO A 119 -25.47 -11.92 -12.46
N ALA A 120 -24.92 -13.14 -12.45
CA ALA A 120 -25.58 -14.32 -11.87
C ALA A 120 -25.85 -14.15 -10.36
N CYS A 121 -24.86 -13.69 -9.60
CA CYS A 121 -25.00 -13.40 -8.17
C CYS A 121 -26.08 -12.34 -7.92
N LEU A 122 -26.00 -11.21 -8.61
CA LEU A 122 -26.99 -10.14 -8.51
C LEU A 122 -28.40 -10.64 -8.86
N ARG A 123 -28.54 -11.47 -9.90
CA ARG A 123 -29.83 -12.05 -10.29
C ARG A 123 -30.39 -12.98 -9.21
N ASN A 124 -29.56 -13.86 -8.64
CA ASN A 124 -29.99 -14.76 -7.56
C ASN A 124 -30.43 -13.97 -6.31
N PHE A 125 -29.65 -12.95 -5.93
CA PHE A 125 -29.97 -12.08 -4.80
C PHE A 125 -31.29 -11.33 -5.00
N LEU A 126 -31.51 -10.75 -6.18
CA LEU A 126 -32.77 -10.10 -6.52
C LEU A 126 -33.94 -11.09 -6.52
N ASN A 127 -33.79 -12.27 -7.13
CA ASN A 127 -34.84 -13.28 -7.18
C ASN A 127 -35.33 -13.68 -5.79
N LEU A 128 -34.45 -13.81 -4.79
CA LEU A 128 -34.82 -14.10 -3.40
C LEU A 128 -35.86 -13.11 -2.84
N PHE A 129 -35.59 -11.81 -2.95
CA PHE A 129 -36.48 -10.77 -2.42
C PHE A 129 -37.69 -10.49 -3.32
N CYS A 130 -37.54 -10.65 -4.64
CA CYS A 130 -38.63 -10.59 -5.61
C CYS A 130 -39.70 -11.65 -5.30
N GLU A 131 -39.30 -12.92 -5.13
CA GLU A 131 -40.24 -14.00 -4.81
C GLU A 131 -40.85 -13.82 -3.42
N MET A 132 -40.07 -13.39 -2.43
CA MET A 132 -40.57 -13.10 -1.09
C MET A 132 -41.68 -12.03 -1.08
N THR A 133 -41.54 -10.99 -1.91
CA THR A 133 -42.40 -9.80 -1.86
C THR A 133 -43.56 -9.85 -2.85
N CYS A 134 -43.32 -10.27 -4.09
CA CYS A 134 -44.24 -10.07 -5.21
C CYS A 134 -44.75 -11.36 -5.87
N SER A 135 -44.28 -12.55 -5.50
CA SER A 135 -44.64 -13.80 -6.18
C SER A 135 -46.16 -14.07 -6.14
N PRO A 136 -46.82 -14.45 -7.25
CA PRO A 136 -48.24 -14.82 -7.24
C PRO A 136 -48.58 -16.01 -6.34
N ASN A 137 -47.57 -16.82 -5.97
CA ASN A 137 -47.74 -18.02 -5.15
C ASN A 137 -47.18 -17.85 -3.73
N GLN A 138 -46.98 -16.62 -3.25
CA GLN A 138 -46.32 -16.30 -1.98
C GLN A 138 -46.86 -17.14 -0.78
N SER A 139 -48.17 -17.34 -0.66
CA SER A 139 -48.75 -18.14 0.44
C SER A 139 -48.41 -19.64 0.40
N SER A 140 -47.91 -20.15 -0.73
CA SER A 140 -47.46 -21.54 -0.84
C SER A 140 -46.14 -21.80 -0.11
N PHE A 141 -45.32 -20.76 0.11
CA PHE A 141 -43.97 -20.88 0.67
C PHE A 141 -43.63 -19.84 1.76
N ILE A 142 -44.51 -18.89 2.08
CA ILE A 142 -44.38 -18.00 3.25
C ILE A 142 -45.54 -18.19 4.22
N ASN A 143 -45.20 -18.29 5.50
CA ASN A 143 -46.14 -18.34 6.62
C ASN A 143 -45.87 -17.18 7.58
N VAL A 144 -46.91 -16.49 8.04
CA VAL A 144 -46.78 -15.38 9.01
C VAL A 144 -46.89 -15.95 10.42
N THR A 145 -45.77 -15.99 11.14
CA THR A 145 -45.67 -16.64 12.46
C THR A 145 -45.91 -15.68 13.64
N SER A 146 -45.62 -14.39 13.48
CA SER A 146 -45.92 -13.35 14.48
C SER A 146 -46.55 -12.12 13.82
N VAL A 147 -47.57 -11.57 14.48
CA VAL A 147 -48.22 -10.31 14.13
C VAL A 147 -48.24 -9.38 15.33
N LYS A 148 -48.06 -8.08 15.08
CA LYS A 148 -47.96 -7.04 16.10
C LYS A 148 -48.89 -5.90 15.75
N LYS A 149 -49.42 -5.21 16.77
CA LYS A 149 -50.28 -4.04 16.58
C LYS A 149 -49.45 -2.76 16.55
N VAL A 150 -49.47 -2.03 15.43
CA VAL A 150 -48.76 -0.75 15.23
C VAL A 150 -49.77 0.27 14.71
N ASN A 151 -49.88 1.43 15.36
CA ASN A 151 -50.83 2.50 15.03
C ASN A 151 -52.28 2.00 14.81
N ASN A 152 -52.72 1.09 15.67
CA ASN A 152 -53.99 0.35 15.63
C ASN A 152 -54.19 -0.70 14.51
N ASN A 153 -53.30 -0.79 13.52
CA ASN A 153 -53.34 -1.83 12.50
C ASN A 153 -52.54 -3.08 12.93
N LEU A 154 -52.86 -4.24 12.36
CA LEU A 154 -52.07 -5.47 12.50
C LEU A 154 -51.00 -5.50 11.41
N THR A 155 -49.74 -5.63 11.82
CA THR A 155 -48.56 -5.68 10.95
C THR A 155 -47.77 -6.96 11.18
N VAL A 156 -47.11 -7.46 10.15
CA VAL A 156 -46.19 -8.61 10.24
C VAL A 156 -44.99 -8.27 11.14
N ASP A 157 -44.65 -9.20 12.04
CA ASP A 157 -43.56 -9.08 13.02
C ASP A 157 -42.55 -10.24 12.90
N ALA A 158 -43.00 -11.42 12.46
CA ALA A 158 -42.13 -12.51 12.00
C ALA A 158 -42.78 -13.37 10.91
N ILE A 159 -41.97 -13.90 10.00
CA ILE A 159 -42.37 -14.90 8.98
C ILE A 159 -41.44 -16.10 8.98
N GLU A 160 -41.97 -17.26 8.58
CA GLU A 160 -41.20 -18.39 8.06
C GLU A 160 -41.25 -18.35 6.53
N PHE A 161 -40.09 -18.44 5.90
CA PHE A 161 -39.93 -18.51 4.45
C PHE A 161 -39.33 -19.88 4.10
N TYR A 162 -40.18 -20.74 3.55
CA TYR A 162 -39.81 -22.08 3.11
C TYR A 162 -39.07 -22.00 1.77
N ILE A 163 -37.79 -22.38 1.76
CA ILE A 163 -36.89 -22.23 0.62
C ILE A 163 -36.00 -23.45 0.47
N THR A 164 -35.71 -23.86 -0.76
CA THR A 164 -34.84 -25.02 -1.01
C THR A 164 -33.38 -24.72 -0.66
N ASP A 165 -32.71 -25.65 0.04
CA ASP A 165 -31.28 -25.53 0.36
C ASP A 165 -30.43 -25.37 -0.93
N ALA A 166 -30.84 -26.01 -2.03
CA ALA A 166 -30.19 -25.90 -3.34
C ALA A 166 -30.18 -24.46 -3.90
N PHE A 167 -31.26 -23.68 -3.71
CA PHE A 167 -31.27 -22.27 -4.09
C PHE A 167 -30.31 -21.44 -3.22
N GLY A 168 -30.29 -21.70 -1.90
CA GLY A 168 -29.39 -21.02 -0.97
C GLY A 168 -27.92 -21.30 -1.26
N GLU A 169 -27.57 -22.57 -1.51
CA GLU A 169 -26.24 -22.98 -1.92
C GLU A 169 -25.84 -22.36 -3.27
N GLY A 170 -26.75 -22.33 -4.25
CA GLY A 170 -26.54 -21.68 -5.54
C GLY A 170 -26.30 -20.17 -5.42
N LEU A 171 -27.12 -19.48 -4.62
CA LEU A 171 -26.96 -18.06 -4.28
C LEU A 171 -25.59 -17.81 -3.65
N TYR A 172 -25.24 -18.51 -2.56
CA TYR A 172 -23.95 -18.36 -1.89
C TYR A 172 -22.76 -18.63 -2.82
N ASN A 173 -22.78 -19.76 -3.54
CA ASN A 173 -21.70 -20.14 -4.45
C ASN A 173 -21.55 -19.19 -5.64
N SER A 174 -22.64 -18.55 -6.10
CA SER A 174 -22.56 -17.53 -7.15
C SER A 174 -21.91 -16.22 -6.66
N CYS A 175 -21.93 -15.94 -5.36
CA CYS A 175 -21.57 -14.64 -4.77
C CYS A 175 -20.26 -14.62 -3.97
N LYS A 176 -19.82 -15.76 -3.42
CA LYS A 176 -18.69 -15.85 -2.47
C LYS A 176 -17.34 -15.35 -3.02
N ASP A 177 -17.14 -15.40 -4.32
CA ASP A 177 -15.89 -15.02 -5.01
C ASP A 177 -15.92 -13.63 -5.65
N VAL A 178 -17.07 -12.94 -5.62
CA VAL A 178 -17.25 -11.61 -6.22
C VAL A 178 -16.41 -10.57 -5.47
N LYS A 179 -15.65 -9.76 -6.21
CA LYS A 179 -14.74 -8.77 -5.65
C LYS A 179 -15.35 -7.37 -5.64
N PHE A 180 -15.21 -6.69 -4.51
CA PHE A 180 -15.49 -5.26 -4.43
C PHE A 180 -14.21 -4.47 -4.72
N GLY A 181 -14.00 -4.14 -6.00
CA GLY A 181 -12.73 -3.61 -6.53
C GLY A 181 -12.20 -2.36 -5.81
N THR A 182 -13.07 -1.49 -5.30
CA THR A 182 -12.70 -0.27 -4.57
C THR A 182 -11.89 -0.53 -3.30
N MET A 183 -12.08 -1.68 -2.66
CA MET A 183 -11.41 -2.05 -1.41
C MET A 183 -10.55 -3.31 -1.53
N ASN A 184 -10.55 -3.97 -2.70
CA ASN A 184 -9.87 -5.24 -2.94
C ASN A 184 -10.31 -6.39 -1.99
N THR A 185 -11.50 -6.27 -1.39
CA THR A 185 -12.15 -7.27 -0.52
C THR A 185 -13.25 -8.02 -1.28
N ARG A 186 -13.89 -9.01 -0.65
CA ARG A 186 -15.01 -9.75 -1.25
C ARG A 186 -16.34 -9.05 -0.97
N ALA A 187 -17.21 -8.98 -1.97
CA ALA A 187 -18.53 -8.36 -1.85
C ALA A 187 -19.40 -9.01 -0.74
N ILE A 188 -19.21 -10.31 -0.50
CA ILE A 188 -19.93 -11.07 0.52
C ILE A 188 -19.67 -10.57 1.95
N GLU A 189 -18.52 -9.94 2.22
CA GLU A 189 -18.18 -9.38 3.55
C GLU A 189 -19.13 -8.23 3.94
N PHE A 190 -19.63 -7.48 2.95
CA PHE A 190 -20.53 -6.33 3.16
C PHE A 190 -22.00 -6.77 3.31
N ILE A 191 -22.43 -7.77 2.54
CA ILE A 191 -23.85 -8.14 2.37
C ILE A 191 -24.28 -9.40 3.14
N ALA A 192 -23.33 -10.15 3.70
CA ALA A 192 -23.57 -11.40 4.43
C ALA A 192 -22.98 -11.43 5.85
N GLY A 193 -22.39 -10.31 6.32
CA GLY A 193 -21.94 -10.17 7.70
C GLY A 193 -20.97 -11.25 8.18
N GLY A 194 -19.97 -11.59 7.36
CA GLY A 194 -18.96 -12.61 7.69
C GLY A 194 -19.40 -14.07 7.49
N ALA A 195 -20.57 -14.34 6.91
CA ALA A 195 -21.06 -15.69 6.68
C ALA A 195 -20.12 -16.55 5.81
N LYS A 196 -19.84 -17.77 6.29
CA LYS A 196 -18.98 -18.77 5.62
C LYS A 196 -19.77 -19.79 4.79
N ASP A 197 -21.10 -19.75 4.87
CA ASP A 197 -22.04 -20.62 4.16
C ASP A 197 -23.38 -19.89 3.90
N PHE A 198 -24.29 -20.55 3.17
CA PHE A 198 -25.60 -19.97 2.86
C PHE A 198 -26.50 -19.83 4.09
N ARG A 199 -26.36 -20.71 5.10
CA ARG A 199 -27.18 -20.65 6.32
C ARG A 199 -26.82 -19.43 7.17
N GLY A 200 -25.54 -19.14 7.33
CA GLY A 200 -25.07 -17.91 7.96
C GLY A 200 -25.55 -16.67 7.22
N TRP A 201 -25.55 -16.68 5.88
CA TRP A 201 -26.04 -15.55 5.09
C TRP A 201 -27.55 -15.33 5.30
N TYR A 202 -28.35 -16.39 5.25
CA TYR A 202 -29.79 -16.35 5.56
C TYR A 202 -30.07 -15.87 6.98
N ALA A 203 -29.31 -16.33 7.98
CA ALA A 203 -29.43 -15.86 9.35
C ALA A 203 -29.10 -14.36 9.48
N PHE A 204 -28.11 -13.86 8.74
CA PHE A 204 -27.76 -12.44 8.71
C PHE A 204 -28.86 -11.56 8.10
N ILE A 205 -29.31 -11.88 6.87
CA ILE A 205 -30.33 -11.05 6.19
C ILE A 205 -31.73 -11.19 6.79
N GLY A 206 -32.02 -12.34 7.44
CA GLY A 206 -33.31 -12.59 8.09
C GLY A 206 -33.44 -12.06 9.51
N ARG A 207 -32.33 -11.65 10.14
CA ARG A 207 -32.34 -11.06 11.48
C ARG A 207 -33.12 -9.73 11.49
N GLN A 208 -34.09 -9.62 12.40
CA GLN A 208 -34.72 -8.34 12.69
C GLN A 208 -33.69 -7.38 13.29
N VAL A 209 -33.51 -6.21 12.68
CA VAL A 209 -32.51 -5.23 13.13
C VAL A 209 -33.13 -4.15 14.03
N GLY A 210 -32.27 -3.56 14.87
CA GLY A 210 -32.61 -2.44 15.75
C GLY A 210 -33.06 -1.19 14.99
N LEU A 211 -33.48 -0.16 15.72
CA LEU A 211 -33.88 1.12 15.12
C LEU A 211 -32.69 1.77 14.40
N ASN A 212 -32.92 2.33 13.22
CA ASN A 212 -31.95 3.03 12.37
C ASN A 212 -30.78 2.17 11.83
N VAL A 213 -30.74 0.86 12.08
CA VAL A 213 -29.72 -0.05 11.52
C VAL A 213 -30.17 -0.56 10.14
N PRO A 214 -29.32 -0.66 9.11
CA PRO A 214 -29.66 -1.32 7.84
C PRO A 214 -30.04 -2.80 8.03
N GLY A 215 -30.97 -3.33 7.23
CA GLY A 215 -31.44 -4.73 7.32
C GLY A 215 -32.95 -4.88 7.63
N SER A 216 -33.40 -6.11 7.90
CA SER A 216 -34.83 -6.47 7.92
C SER A 216 -35.64 -5.80 9.05
N PRO A 217 -36.82 -5.21 8.77
CA PRO A 217 -37.65 -4.57 9.79
C PRO A 217 -38.40 -5.55 10.71
N TYR A 218 -38.63 -6.78 10.25
CA TYR A 218 -39.27 -7.90 10.95
C TYR A 218 -38.41 -9.17 10.82
N ALA A 219 -38.66 -10.20 11.63
CA ALA A 219 -37.86 -11.43 11.59
C ALA A 219 -38.24 -12.31 10.39
N ILE A 220 -37.26 -12.85 9.67
CA ILE A 220 -37.46 -13.78 8.55
C ILE A 220 -36.67 -15.05 8.86
N ASN A 221 -37.36 -16.16 9.12
CA ASN A 221 -36.75 -17.46 9.36
C ASN A 221 -36.73 -18.27 8.05
N PHE A 222 -35.55 -18.45 7.45
CA PHE A 222 -35.38 -19.25 6.23
C PHE A 222 -35.18 -20.72 6.59
N THR A 223 -36.03 -21.61 6.07
CA THR A 223 -35.98 -23.06 6.35
C THR A 223 -36.36 -23.88 5.13
N SER A 224 -35.79 -25.06 4.96
CA SER A 224 -36.20 -26.04 3.93
C SER A 224 -37.22 -27.07 4.44
N SER A 225 -37.38 -27.18 5.76
CA SER A 225 -38.30 -28.11 6.41
C SER A 225 -39.72 -27.53 6.46
N VAL A 226 -40.62 -28.05 5.63
CA VAL A 226 -42.05 -27.70 5.63
C VAL A 226 -42.84 -28.68 6.50
N PRO A 227 -43.76 -28.23 7.39
CA PRO A 227 -44.63 -29.13 8.12
C PRO A 227 -45.60 -29.88 7.18
N GLU A 228 -45.60 -31.22 7.21
CA GLU A 228 -46.42 -32.04 6.31
C GLU A 228 -47.93 -31.74 6.38
N SER A 229 -48.41 -31.28 7.53
CA SER A 229 -49.81 -30.89 7.76
C SER A 229 -50.24 -29.56 7.12
N SER A 230 -49.29 -28.75 6.61
CA SER A 230 -49.56 -27.39 6.11
C SER A 230 -49.99 -27.34 4.64
N GLY A 231 -49.70 -28.37 3.84
CA GLY A 231 -49.88 -28.36 2.38
C GLY A 231 -48.95 -27.41 1.60
N MET A 232 -48.08 -26.67 2.30
CA MET A 232 -47.11 -25.74 1.71
C MET A 232 -45.98 -26.49 0.99
N LYS A 233 -45.20 -25.77 0.18
CA LYS A 233 -44.02 -26.28 -0.54
C LYS A 233 -42.91 -25.25 -0.50
N PRO A 234 -41.63 -25.64 -0.40
CA PRO A 234 -40.54 -24.67 -0.41
C PRO A 234 -40.42 -24.02 -1.79
N MET A 235 -39.95 -22.77 -1.81
CA MET A 235 -39.65 -22.04 -3.05
C MET A 235 -38.62 -22.83 -3.88
N ASN A 236 -39.04 -23.21 -5.09
CA ASN A 236 -38.28 -24.03 -6.03
C ASN A 236 -38.04 -23.26 -7.34
N VAL A 237 -37.32 -22.15 -7.23
CA VAL A 237 -36.83 -21.34 -8.37
C VAL A 237 -35.39 -21.74 -8.66
N SER A 238 -34.97 -21.74 -9.93
CA SER A 238 -33.59 -22.03 -10.30
C SER A 238 -32.65 -20.88 -9.98
N SER A 239 -31.51 -21.19 -9.36
CA SER A 239 -30.37 -20.27 -9.20
C SER A 239 -29.43 -20.36 -10.40
N TYR A 240 -28.88 -19.22 -10.84
CA TYR A 240 -27.87 -19.15 -11.89
C TYR A 240 -26.47 -19.40 -11.31
N SER A 241 -25.67 -20.24 -11.97
CA SER A 241 -24.24 -20.39 -11.62
C SER A 241 -23.46 -19.13 -12.01
N CYS A 242 -22.38 -18.80 -11.29
CA CYS A 242 -21.46 -17.75 -11.78
C CYS A 242 -20.73 -18.14 -13.08
N SER A 243 -20.77 -19.42 -13.46
CA SER A 243 -20.29 -19.95 -14.74
C SER A 243 -21.37 -20.06 -15.84
N ASP A 244 -22.57 -19.53 -15.60
CA ASP A 244 -23.69 -19.54 -16.57
C ASP A 244 -23.32 -18.82 -17.89
N PRO A 245 -23.71 -19.31 -19.07
CA PRO A 245 -23.35 -18.68 -20.35
C PRO A 245 -24.06 -17.34 -20.63
N SER A 246 -25.17 -17.04 -19.95
CA SER A 246 -25.99 -15.85 -20.16
C SER A 246 -25.79 -14.76 -19.10
N LEU A 247 -25.54 -15.16 -17.85
CA LEU A 247 -25.31 -14.29 -16.70
C LEU A 247 -23.92 -14.48 -16.07
N GLY A 248 -23.00 -15.10 -16.82
CA GLY A 248 -21.67 -15.48 -16.37
C GLY A 248 -20.83 -14.31 -15.86
N CYS A 249 -20.02 -14.62 -14.86
CA CYS A 249 -19.20 -13.63 -14.16
C CYS A 249 -17.75 -13.67 -14.64
N SER A 250 -17.04 -12.56 -14.40
CA SER A 250 -15.63 -12.44 -14.75
C SER A 250 -14.80 -13.49 -14.02
N CYS A 251 -13.66 -13.90 -14.58
CA CYS A 251 -12.76 -14.82 -13.89
C CYS A 251 -12.23 -14.26 -12.55
N GLY A 252 -12.18 -12.93 -12.40
CA GLY A 252 -11.81 -12.28 -11.14
C GLY A 252 -12.84 -12.49 -10.02
N ASP A 253 -14.10 -12.72 -10.39
CA ASP A 253 -15.28 -12.81 -9.51
C ASP A 253 -15.85 -14.24 -9.41
N CYS A 254 -15.41 -15.14 -10.28
CA CYS A 254 -15.85 -16.53 -10.37
C CYS A 254 -14.71 -17.41 -10.93
N PRO A 255 -13.88 -18.03 -10.07
CA PRO A 255 -12.79 -18.91 -10.49
C PRO A 255 -13.23 -20.15 -11.29
N SER A 256 -14.50 -20.54 -11.17
CA SER A 256 -15.15 -21.62 -11.94
C SER A 256 -15.74 -21.16 -13.29
N SER A 257 -15.59 -19.88 -13.66
CA SER A 257 -16.00 -19.35 -14.96
C SER A 257 -15.21 -20.05 -16.09
N PRO A 258 -15.84 -20.45 -17.22
CA PRO A 258 -15.14 -21.10 -18.33
C PRO A 258 -14.03 -20.21 -18.94
N THR A 259 -14.13 -18.88 -18.73
CA THR A 259 -13.10 -17.91 -19.13
C THR A 259 -11.81 -18.01 -18.30
N CYS A 260 -11.82 -18.65 -17.13
CA CYS A 260 -10.63 -18.91 -16.29
C CYS A 260 -9.69 -19.99 -16.84
N SER A 261 -9.80 -20.34 -18.12
CA SER A 261 -8.95 -21.32 -18.82
C SER A 261 -7.48 -21.13 -18.43
N SER A 262 -6.92 -22.14 -17.77
CA SER A 262 -5.75 -22.01 -16.90
C SER A 262 -4.58 -21.31 -17.59
N SER A 263 -4.35 -20.04 -17.22
CA SER A 263 -3.07 -19.39 -17.44
C SER A 263 -2.00 -20.30 -16.84
N ALA A 264 -1.19 -20.93 -17.69
CA ALA A 264 -0.06 -21.72 -17.23
C ALA A 264 0.73 -20.88 -16.22
N PRO A 265 1.11 -21.43 -15.05
CA PRO A 265 1.73 -20.64 -13.99
C PRO A 265 2.89 -19.87 -14.61
N PRO A 266 2.97 -18.54 -14.36
CA PRO A 266 3.87 -17.66 -15.10
C PRO A 266 5.26 -18.30 -15.10
N PRO A 267 5.85 -18.55 -16.28
CA PRO A 267 7.02 -19.40 -16.40
C PRO A 267 8.05 -18.87 -15.42
N THR A 268 8.36 -19.67 -14.39
CA THR A 268 9.19 -19.20 -13.28
C THR A 268 10.41 -18.58 -13.91
N SER A 269 10.61 -17.28 -13.67
CA SER A 269 11.68 -16.54 -14.31
C SER A 269 12.96 -17.07 -13.69
N LYS A 270 13.47 -18.15 -14.30
CA LYS A 270 14.77 -18.72 -13.99
C LYS A 270 15.70 -17.53 -14.07
N SER A 271 16.17 -17.09 -12.91
CA SER A 271 17.05 -15.95 -12.83
C SER A 271 18.14 -16.21 -13.86
N ASN A 272 18.38 -15.24 -14.76
CA ASN A 272 19.29 -15.36 -15.90
C ASN A 272 20.75 -15.39 -15.41
N THR A 273 21.03 -16.36 -14.55
CA THR A 273 22.29 -16.69 -13.92
C THR A 273 23.08 -17.42 -14.97
N CYS A 274 23.77 -16.61 -15.78
CA CYS A 274 24.80 -17.07 -16.71
C CYS A 274 25.69 -18.08 -15.98
N SER A 275 25.52 -19.35 -16.34
CA SER A 275 26.21 -20.48 -15.74
C SER A 275 26.70 -21.39 -16.86
N LEU A 276 28.01 -21.49 -16.96
CA LEU A 276 28.67 -22.29 -17.98
C LEU A 276 28.90 -23.68 -17.41
N LYS A 277 28.45 -24.70 -18.15
CA LYS A 277 28.63 -26.10 -17.77
C LYS A 277 29.79 -26.68 -18.57
N MET A 278 30.96 -26.74 -17.92
CA MET A 278 32.19 -27.28 -18.51
C MET A 278 32.36 -28.72 -18.00
N GLY A 279 31.85 -29.70 -18.76
CA GLY A 279 31.78 -31.10 -18.32
C GLY A 279 30.83 -31.31 -17.13
N SER A 280 31.33 -31.89 -16.03
CA SER A 280 30.55 -32.11 -14.80
C SER A 280 30.41 -30.87 -13.90
N LEU A 281 31.22 -29.82 -14.11
CA LEU A 281 31.21 -28.62 -13.27
C LEU A 281 30.25 -27.56 -13.83
N LYS A 282 29.40 -27.03 -12.96
CA LYS A 282 28.61 -25.80 -13.20
C LYS A 282 29.32 -24.63 -12.53
N ALA A 283 29.85 -23.69 -13.30
CA ALA A 283 30.45 -22.46 -12.78
C ALA A 283 29.59 -21.25 -13.15
N LYS A 284 29.54 -20.21 -12.30
CA LYS A 284 28.89 -18.94 -12.67
C LYS A 284 29.80 -18.17 -13.63
N CYS A 285 29.24 -17.36 -14.51
CA CYS A 285 30.03 -16.57 -15.45
C CYS A 285 30.94 -15.54 -14.75
N SER A 286 30.61 -15.10 -13.53
CA SER A 286 31.51 -14.34 -12.66
C SER A 286 32.82 -15.08 -12.38
N ASP A 287 32.71 -16.36 -12.01
CA ASP A 287 33.81 -17.18 -11.54
C ASP A 287 34.75 -17.54 -12.72
N VAL A 288 34.14 -17.80 -13.88
CA VAL A 288 34.86 -17.99 -15.15
C VAL A 288 35.56 -16.71 -15.60
N ALA A 289 34.90 -15.54 -15.49
CA ALA A 289 35.53 -14.26 -15.85
C ALA A 289 36.75 -13.95 -14.97
N VAL A 290 36.63 -14.14 -13.65
CA VAL A 290 37.75 -13.98 -12.70
C VAL A 290 38.88 -14.97 -13.01
N ALA A 291 38.56 -16.24 -13.28
CA ALA A 291 39.55 -17.25 -13.64
C ALA A 291 40.30 -16.90 -14.95
N VAL A 292 39.59 -16.44 -15.99
CA VAL A 292 40.20 -16.01 -17.25
C VAL A 292 41.12 -14.79 -17.04
N VAL A 293 40.68 -13.78 -16.29
CA VAL A 293 41.51 -12.61 -15.94
C VAL A 293 42.77 -13.05 -15.19
N TYR A 294 42.65 -13.96 -14.22
CA TYR A 294 43.79 -14.49 -13.46
C TYR A 294 44.77 -15.27 -14.35
N ILE A 295 44.27 -16.16 -15.23
CA ILE A 295 45.10 -16.90 -16.19
C ILE A 295 45.83 -15.94 -17.13
N VAL A 296 45.18 -14.88 -17.62
CA VAL A 296 45.81 -13.86 -18.47
C VAL A 296 46.92 -13.13 -17.71
N LEU A 297 46.66 -12.68 -16.47
CA LEU A 297 47.67 -12.00 -15.64
C LEU A 297 48.89 -12.90 -15.34
N VAL A 298 48.66 -14.15 -14.95
CA VAL A 298 49.74 -15.14 -14.72
C VAL A 298 50.50 -15.44 -16.03
N SER A 299 49.81 -15.58 -17.16
CA SER A 299 50.44 -15.82 -18.46
C SER A 299 51.29 -14.62 -18.92
N LEU A 300 50.83 -13.39 -18.66
CA LEU A 300 51.59 -12.17 -18.92
C LEU A 300 52.82 -12.09 -18.01
N PHE A 301 52.68 -12.40 -16.71
CA PHE A 301 53.79 -12.39 -15.75
C PHE A 301 54.86 -13.43 -16.09
N LEU A 302 54.46 -14.68 -16.35
CA LEU A 302 55.37 -15.75 -16.77
C LEU A 302 55.97 -15.45 -18.14
N GLY A 303 55.17 -15.00 -19.11
CA GLY A 303 55.63 -14.60 -20.44
C GLY A 303 56.66 -13.48 -20.40
N TRP A 304 56.45 -12.47 -19.56
CA TRP A 304 57.41 -11.39 -19.29
C TRP A 304 58.71 -11.95 -18.67
N GLY A 305 58.61 -12.83 -17.67
CA GLY A 305 59.76 -13.49 -17.04
C GLY A 305 60.58 -14.34 -18.01
N PHE A 306 59.93 -15.16 -18.84
CA PHE A 306 60.60 -15.95 -19.87
C PHE A 306 61.20 -15.09 -21.00
N ALA A 307 60.52 -14.02 -21.42
CA ALA A 307 61.05 -13.08 -22.41
C ALA A 307 62.29 -12.33 -21.88
N HIS A 308 62.29 -11.92 -20.62
CA HIS A 308 63.46 -11.34 -19.97
C HIS A 308 64.64 -12.33 -19.86
N ARG A 309 64.40 -13.57 -19.41
CA ARG A 309 65.44 -14.62 -19.38
C ARG A 309 66.02 -14.92 -20.77
N LYS A 310 65.19 -14.91 -21.82
CA LYS A 310 65.67 -15.08 -23.22
C LYS A 310 66.54 -13.90 -23.70
N LYS A 311 66.40 -12.72 -23.08
CA LYS A 311 67.19 -11.53 -23.41
C LYS A 311 68.60 -11.56 -22.80
N GLU A 312 68.78 -12.25 -21.68
CA GLU A 312 70.11 -12.59 -21.13
C GLU A 312 70.75 -13.79 -21.83
N MET A 313 69.96 -14.66 -22.47
CA MET A 313 70.43 -15.93 -23.04
C MET A 313 70.37 -15.99 -24.57
N SER A 314 71.15 -15.11 -25.22
CA SER A 314 71.60 -15.26 -26.61
C SER A 314 73.11 -14.93 -26.73
N PRO A 315 73.85 -15.61 -27.62
CA PRO A 315 75.04 -16.33 -27.15
C PRO A 315 76.39 -15.62 -27.39
N ALA A 316 77.36 -15.97 -26.54
CA ALA A 316 78.77 -15.67 -26.76
C ALA A 316 79.32 -16.36 -28.02
N PHE A 317 80.21 -15.67 -28.74
CA PHE A 317 80.90 -16.24 -29.91
C PHE A 317 82.43 -16.15 -29.72
N LYS A 318 83.08 -17.32 -29.66
CA LYS A 318 84.53 -17.60 -29.82
C LYS A 318 85.49 -17.10 -28.71
N THR A 319 85.85 -17.98 -27.74
CA THR A 319 87.07 -18.85 -27.69
C THR A 319 88.38 -18.11 -27.35
N LYS A 320 88.97 -18.23 -26.14
CA LYS A 320 89.83 -19.32 -25.55
C LYS A 320 91.25 -18.73 -25.24
N PRO A 321 92.12 -19.30 -24.38
CA PRO A 321 91.93 -19.52 -22.93
C PRO A 321 93.23 -19.25 -22.07
N LEU A 322 93.17 -19.62 -20.78
CA LEU A 322 94.24 -20.27 -19.98
C LEU A 322 95.27 -19.44 -19.16
N SER A 323 95.27 -19.67 -17.82
CA SER A 323 96.35 -19.52 -16.80
C SER A 323 97.06 -18.15 -16.66
N SER A 324 97.32 -17.58 -15.49
CA SER A 324 98.07 -18.13 -14.32
C SER A 324 98.00 -17.09 -13.14
N THR A 325 98.51 -17.22 -11.90
CA THR A 325 98.94 -18.34 -11.03
C THR A 325 99.27 -17.82 -9.61
N THR A 326 99.16 -18.66 -8.56
CA THR A 326 99.73 -18.51 -7.18
C THR A 326 99.16 -17.44 -6.22
N SER A 327 98.32 -17.92 -5.28
CA SER A 327 98.45 -17.87 -3.80
C SER A 327 98.96 -16.62 -3.05
N ARG A 328 98.33 -16.29 -1.89
CA ARG A 328 98.74 -16.81 -0.54
C ARG A 328 98.06 -16.12 0.68
N ASN A 329 97.39 -16.93 1.53
CA ASN A 329 97.13 -16.87 3.00
C ASN A 329 96.45 -15.68 3.75
N GLY A 330 95.66 -16.06 4.79
CA GLY A 330 95.32 -15.28 6.01
C GLY A 330 93.93 -14.62 5.98
N MET A 331 92.88 -14.94 6.77
CA MET A 331 92.61 -15.68 8.03
C MET A 331 92.69 -14.89 9.36
N HIS A 332 91.50 -14.63 9.95
CA HIS A 332 91.17 -13.96 11.24
C HIS A 332 91.61 -12.47 11.36
N SER A 333 90.96 -11.59 12.12
CA SER A 333 89.99 -11.73 13.23
C SER A 333 88.89 -10.64 13.22
N GLU A 334 87.91 -10.74 14.13
CA GLU A 334 87.04 -9.64 14.60
C GLU A 334 87.89 -8.44 15.08
N ASP A 335 87.44 -7.17 15.01
CA ASP A 335 86.46 -6.64 15.95
C ASP A 335 85.86 -5.26 15.58
N GLN A 336 84.81 -4.89 16.32
CA GLN A 336 84.20 -3.58 16.59
C GLN A 336 84.43 -2.37 15.65
N LYS A 337 83.31 -1.81 15.15
CA LYS A 337 83.24 -0.47 14.54
C LYS A 337 83.48 0.63 15.58
N ASP A 338 84.32 1.61 15.24
CA ASP A 338 84.01 3.04 15.36
C ASP A 338 85.09 3.87 14.62
N ALA A 339 84.67 4.78 13.73
CA ALA A 339 85.55 5.72 13.07
C ALA A 339 84.78 6.94 12.52
N GLU A 340 85.01 8.10 13.11
CA GLU A 340 84.86 9.38 12.42
C GLU A 340 85.96 9.51 11.35
N LEU A 341 85.62 9.97 10.15
CA LEU A 341 86.60 10.63 9.25
C LEU A 341 85.86 11.57 8.28
N PRO A 342 86.44 12.70 7.86
CA PRO A 342 85.66 13.82 7.35
C PRO A 342 85.63 13.93 5.82
N LEU A 343 84.87 14.94 5.39
CA LEU A 343 84.84 15.57 4.07
C LEU A 343 86.20 15.66 3.36
N PRO A 344 86.30 15.20 2.10
CA PRO A 344 87.18 15.77 1.11
C PRO A 344 86.40 16.75 0.23
N ILE A 345 86.78 18.02 0.29
CA ILE A 345 86.41 19.02 -0.70
C ILE A 345 87.13 18.67 -2.01
N LEU A 346 86.38 18.52 -3.12
CA LEU A 346 86.96 18.58 -4.46
C LEU A 346 86.19 19.59 -5.32
N LEU A 347 86.78 20.78 -5.43
CA LEU A 347 86.51 21.73 -6.49
C LEU A 347 87.09 21.22 -7.81
N ASP A 348 86.33 21.46 -8.88
CA ASP A 348 86.67 21.42 -10.32
C ASP A 348 87.80 20.49 -10.83
N GLY A 349 87.43 19.58 -11.74
CA GLY A 349 88.38 18.73 -12.48
C GLY A 349 87.73 17.84 -13.54
N GLU A 350 87.55 18.39 -14.74
CA GLU A 350 87.48 17.70 -16.04
C GLU A 350 86.47 16.55 -16.28
N ARG A 351 85.45 16.88 -17.11
CA ARG A 351 84.87 16.05 -18.19
C ARG A 351 85.40 14.60 -18.34
N SER A 352 84.68 13.65 -17.77
CA SER A 352 84.59 12.28 -18.32
C SER A 352 83.20 12.05 -18.90
N SER A 353 83.11 11.90 -20.22
CA SER A 353 81.85 11.77 -20.97
C SER A 353 81.30 10.34 -20.92
N GLY A 354 80.99 9.85 -19.73
CA GLY A 354 80.24 8.61 -19.49
C GLY A 354 78.74 8.76 -19.82
N GLY A 355 78.42 9.09 -21.07
CA GLY A 355 77.06 9.39 -21.51
C GLY A 355 76.14 8.17 -21.48
N VAL A 356 75.46 7.94 -20.36
CA VAL A 356 74.31 7.03 -20.29
C VAL A 356 73.28 7.51 -21.31
N LYS A 357 73.01 6.69 -22.35
CA LYS A 357 72.01 7.00 -23.38
C LYS A 357 70.60 6.89 -22.79
N LEU A 358 70.18 7.95 -22.09
CA LEU A 358 68.77 8.19 -21.76
C LEU A 358 67.94 8.09 -23.05
N SER A 359 66.72 7.54 -22.95
CA SER A 359 65.79 7.57 -24.09
C SER A 359 65.48 9.01 -24.49
N VAL A 360 65.10 9.25 -25.74
CA VAL A 360 64.80 10.61 -26.25
C VAL A 360 63.77 11.32 -25.35
N VAL A 361 62.75 10.59 -24.88
CA VAL A 361 61.73 11.08 -23.94
C VAL A 361 62.33 11.41 -22.58
N GLN A 362 63.17 10.53 -22.02
CA GLN A 362 63.80 10.74 -20.71
C GLN A 362 64.79 11.91 -20.73
N GLY A 363 65.55 12.08 -21.82
CA GLY A 363 66.43 13.22 -22.05
C GLY A 363 65.66 14.53 -22.18
N TYR A 364 64.53 14.53 -22.90
CA TYR A 364 63.64 15.68 -23.01
C TYR A 364 63.04 16.07 -21.65
N MET A 365 62.43 15.12 -20.92
CA MET A 365 61.84 15.38 -19.59
C MET A 365 62.91 15.87 -18.61
N SER A 366 64.08 15.23 -18.55
CA SER A 366 65.19 15.64 -17.70
C SER A 366 65.63 17.09 -17.97
N ASN A 367 65.82 17.46 -19.25
CA ASN A 367 66.24 18.81 -19.60
C ASN A 367 65.13 19.85 -19.35
N PHE A 368 63.85 19.48 -19.55
CA PHE A 368 62.70 20.33 -19.25
C PHE A 368 62.58 20.58 -17.74
N TYR A 369 62.48 19.54 -16.92
CA TYR A 369 62.34 19.68 -15.46
C TYR A 369 63.58 20.31 -14.83
N ARG A 370 64.79 20.09 -15.35
CA ARG A 370 65.99 20.79 -14.88
C ARG A 370 65.92 22.29 -15.16
N LYS A 371 65.47 22.71 -16.35
CA LYS A 371 65.27 24.14 -16.67
C LYS A 371 64.15 24.75 -15.84
N TYR A 372 63.03 24.05 -15.70
CA TYR A 372 61.88 24.50 -14.91
C TYR A 372 62.20 24.62 -13.41
N GLY A 373 62.82 23.59 -12.81
CA GLY A 373 63.25 23.61 -11.41
C GLY A 373 64.29 24.70 -11.14
N ALA A 374 65.23 24.93 -12.05
CA ALA A 374 66.17 26.05 -11.94
C ALA A 374 65.49 27.42 -12.05
N TRP A 375 64.38 27.55 -12.79
CA TRP A 375 63.57 28.77 -12.83
C TRP A 375 62.79 28.97 -11.52
N VAL A 376 62.15 27.92 -10.99
CA VAL A 376 61.45 27.94 -9.70
C VAL A 376 62.40 28.34 -8.56
N ALA A 377 63.55 27.67 -8.45
CA ALA A 377 64.55 27.94 -7.41
C ALA A 377 65.15 29.35 -7.49
N ARG A 378 65.19 29.98 -8.67
CA ARG A 378 65.66 31.36 -8.87
C ARG A 378 64.61 32.42 -8.54
N ARG A 379 63.31 32.08 -8.50
CA ARG A 379 62.21 33.03 -8.25
C ARG A 379 61.13 32.46 -7.30
N PRO A 380 61.50 31.94 -6.12
CA PRO A 380 60.57 31.21 -5.25
C PRO A 380 59.38 32.06 -4.81
N ALA A 381 59.59 33.33 -4.46
CA ALA A 381 58.52 34.24 -4.03
C ALA A 381 57.45 34.47 -5.12
N VAL A 382 57.85 34.60 -6.39
CA VAL A 382 56.92 34.77 -7.51
C VAL A 382 56.11 33.49 -7.72
N VAL A 383 56.76 32.32 -7.65
CA VAL A 383 56.09 31.03 -7.81
C VAL A 383 55.09 30.82 -6.67
N LEU A 384 55.49 31.00 -5.41
CA LEU A 384 54.62 30.86 -4.24
C LEU A 384 53.43 31.82 -4.25
N PHE A 385 53.64 33.09 -4.61
CA PHE A 385 52.54 34.03 -4.74
C PHE A 385 51.58 33.65 -5.88
N SER A 386 52.12 33.22 -7.02
CA SER A 386 51.30 32.78 -8.16
C SER A 386 50.49 31.52 -7.87
N SER A 387 51.07 30.52 -7.20
CA SER A 387 50.36 29.29 -6.84
C SER A 387 49.29 29.56 -5.78
N LEU A 388 49.58 30.36 -4.76
CA LEU A 388 48.59 30.78 -3.77
C LEU A 388 47.45 31.58 -4.41
N ALA A 389 47.75 32.52 -5.30
CA ALA A 389 46.73 33.30 -6.02
C ALA A 389 45.83 32.40 -6.90
N ILE A 390 46.39 31.39 -7.57
CA ILE A 390 45.62 30.41 -8.35
C ILE A 390 44.71 29.58 -7.43
N VAL A 391 45.23 29.08 -6.30
CA VAL A 391 44.43 28.31 -5.33
C VAL A 391 43.30 29.16 -4.77
N LEU A 392 43.57 30.38 -4.33
CA LEU A 392 42.54 31.30 -3.82
C LEU A 392 41.48 31.62 -4.88
N ALA A 393 41.89 31.85 -6.13
CA ALA A 393 40.96 32.10 -7.24
C ALA A 393 40.05 30.89 -7.54
N LEU A 394 40.57 29.65 -7.43
CA LEU A 394 39.77 28.43 -7.54
C LEU A 394 38.82 28.26 -6.34
N CYS A 395 39.28 28.58 -5.13
CA CYS A 395 38.47 28.52 -3.91
C CYS A 395 37.28 29.50 -3.90
N LEU A 396 37.31 30.59 -4.69
CA LEU A 396 36.14 31.47 -4.86
C LEU A 396 34.89 30.73 -5.36
N GLY A 397 35.05 29.61 -6.08
CA GLY A 397 33.93 28.76 -6.52
C GLY A 397 33.10 28.19 -5.35
N LEU A 398 33.69 28.03 -4.17
CA LEU A 398 33.01 27.50 -2.98
C LEU A 398 31.88 28.42 -2.47
N ILE A 399 31.89 29.71 -2.81
CA ILE A 399 30.81 30.66 -2.48
C ILE A 399 29.46 30.24 -3.12
N ARG A 400 29.51 29.48 -4.22
CA ARG A 400 28.32 28.97 -4.94
C ARG A 400 28.10 27.46 -4.73
N PHE A 401 28.81 26.85 -3.78
CA PHE A 401 28.62 25.45 -3.45
C PHE A 401 27.24 25.23 -2.82
N LYS A 402 26.46 24.31 -3.41
CA LYS A 402 25.16 23.87 -2.89
C LYS A 402 25.19 22.36 -2.68
N VAL A 403 24.90 21.93 -1.45
CA VAL A 403 24.74 20.51 -1.11
C VAL A 403 23.35 20.06 -1.55
N GLU A 404 23.27 18.86 -2.14
CA GLU A 404 22.01 18.15 -2.40
C GLU A 404 21.83 17.10 -1.29
N THR A 405 20.78 17.23 -0.49
CA THR A 405 20.47 16.32 0.62
C THR A 405 19.38 15.30 0.29
N ARG A 406 18.68 15.49 -0.85
CA ARG A 406 17.54 14.66 -1.25
C ARG A 406 17.98 13.25 -1.70
N PRO A 407 17.57 12.18 -0.99
CA PRO A 407 17.99 10.83 -1.34
C PRO A 407 17.52 10.44 -2.74
N GLU A 408 16.30 10.83 -3.15
CA GLU A 408 15.76 10.47 -4.47
C GLU A 408 16.60 11.05 -5.63
N LYS A 409 17.25 12.21 -5.44
CA LYS A 409 18.13 12.81 -6.46
C LYS A 409 19.57 12.32 -6.41
N LEU A 410 20.03 11.86 -5.24
CA LEU A 410 21.35 11.24 -5.08
C LEU A 410 21.37 9.83 -5.66
N TRP A 411 20.29 9.06 -5.50
CA TRP A 411 20.22 7.65 -5.88
C TRP A 411 19.53 7.38 -7.24
N VAL A 412 18.71 8.30 -7.76
CA VAL A 412 17.99 8.11 -9.03
C VAL A 412 18.44 9.11 -10.09
N GLY A 413 19.00 8.60 -11.19
CA GLY A 413 19.42 9.44 -12.32
C GLY A 413 18.23 10.20 -12.94
N PRO A 414 18.36 11.51 -13.25
CA PRO A 414 17.23 12.36 -13.63
C PRO A 414 16.61 12.00 -14.99
N GLY A 415 17.36 11.35 -15.89
CA GLY A 415 16.85 10.85 -17.17
C GLY A 415 16.18 9.46 -17.09
N SER A 416 16.18 8.81 -15.92
CA SER A 416 15.70 7.44 -15.74
C SER A 416 14.19 7.31 -15.97
N ARG A 417 13.75 6.08 -16.27
CA ARG A 417 12.32 5.77 -16.44
C ARG A 417 11.53 6.05 -15.14
N ALA A 418 12.04 5.61 -13.99
CA ALA A 418 11.41 5.82 -12.69
C ALA A 418 11.22 7.31 -12.35
N ALA A 419 12.22 8.17 -12.66
CA ALA A 419 12.09 9.61 -12.46
C ALA A 419 10.97 10.23 -13.32
N LYS A 420 10.83 9.78 -14.58
CA LYS A 420 9.76 10.23 -15.49
C LYS A 420 8.37 9.73 -15.06
N GLU A 421 8.27 8.47 -14.62
CA GLU A 421 7.02 7.88 -14.11
C GLU A 421 6.57 8.59 -12.84
N LYS A 422 7.49 8.87 -11.90
CA LYS A 422 7.21 9.69 -10.72
C LYS A 422 6.76 11.11 -11.10
N GLN A 423 7.47 11.78 -12.01
CA GLN A 423 7.09 13.13 -12.45
C GLN A 423 5.70 13.15 -13.09
N PHE A 424 5.33 12.13 -13.87
CA PHE A 424 3.99 11.99 -14.43
C PHE A 424 2.94 11.80 -13.33
N PHE A 425 3.18 10.88 -12.38
CA PHE A 425 2.28 10.64 -11.24
C PHE A 425 2.05 11.90 -10.40
N ASP A 426 3.13 12.55 -9.94
CA ASP A 426 3.09 13.72 -9.07
C ASP A 426 2.36 14.91 -9.72
N SER A 427 2.34 15.00 -11.06
CA SER A 427 1.74 16.10 -11.82
C SER A 427 0.31 15.87 -12.31
N HIS A 428 -0.13 14.61 -12.45
CA HIS A 428 -1.47 14.27 -12.96
C HIS A 428 -2.44 13.83 -11.86
N LEU A 429 -1.93 13.36 -10.71
CA LEU A 429 -2.72 12.89 -9.58
C LEU A 429 -2.47 13.81 -8.38
N ALA A 430 -1.48 13.46 -7.56
CA ALA A 430 -0.95 14.26 -6.47
C ALA A 430 0.43 13.70 -6.10
N PRO A 431 1.34 14.50 -5.50
CA PRO A 431 2.51 13.94 -4.85
C PRO A 431 2.07 12.96 -3.74
N PHE A 432 2.70 11.79 -3.68
CA PHE A 432 2.42 10.80 -2.63
C PHE A 432 2.63 11.42 -1.23
N TYR A 433 1.72 11.16 -0.30
CA TYR A 433 1.71 11.77 1.03
C TYR A 433 2.94 11.40 1.86
N ARG A 434 3.25 12.24 2.84
CA ARG A 434 4.28 12.02 3.86
C ARG A 434 3.70 11.09 4.93
N ILE A 435 4.56 10.26 5.52
CA ILE A 435 4.15 9.20 6.45
C ILE A 435 4.91 9.38 7.76
N GLU A 436 4.17 9.63 8.83
CA GLU A 436 4.65 9.61 10.20
C GLU A 436 4.00 8.44 10.92
N GLN A 437 4.80 7.56 11.52
CA GLN A 437 4.32 6.29 12.05
C GLN A 437 4.82 6.06 13.48
N LEU A 438 3.92 5.57 14.34
CA LEU A 438 4.22 5.02 15.66
C LEU A 438 3.87 3.53 15.64
N ILE A 439 4.79 2.68 16.10
CA ILE A 439 4.57 1.26 16.32
C ILE A 439 4.76 1.02 17.82
N ILE A 440 3.69 0.60 18.49
CA ILE A 440 3.71 0.24 19.90
C ILE A 440 3.50 -1.27 19.98
N ALA A 441 4.46 -2.00 20.54
CA ALA A 441 4.44 -3.46 20.53
C ALA A 441 4.71 -4.07 21.91
N THR A 442 4.05 -5.18 22.21
CA THR A 442 4.30 -5.98 23.41
C THR A 442 5.68 -6.64 23.34
N ILE A 443 6.42 -6.59 24.45
CA ILE A 443 7.73 -7.23 24.54
C ILE A 443 7.51 -8.75 24.58
N PRO A 444 8.17 -9.54 23.71
CA PRO A 444 8.03 -10.99 23.74
C PRO A 444 8.59 -11.58 25.04
N ASP A 445 7.91 -12.57 25.60
CA ASP A 445 8.42 -13.33 26.75
C ASP A 445 9.65 -14.16 26.35
N GLY A 446 10.39 -14.71 27.32
CA GLY A 446 11.60 -15.51 27.09
C GLY A 446 11.41 -16.79 26.26
N GLN A 447 10.17 -17.13 25.90
CA GLN A 447 9.78 -18.23 25.00
C GLN A 447 9.44 -17.75 23.58
N GLY A 448 9.52 -16.46 23.29
CA GLY A 448 9.27 -15.86 21.97
C GLY A 448 7.81 -15.54 21.65
N ASN A 449 6.89 -15.79 22.59
CA ASN A 449 5.48 -15.43 22.45
C ASN A 449 5.26 -13.99 22.95
N SER A 450 4.73 -13.12 22.08
CA SER A 450 4.23 -11.79 22.47
C SER A 450 2.76 -11.87 22.91
N PRO A 451 2.38 -11.31 24.07
CA PRO A 451 0.97 -11.26 24.47
C PRO A 451 0.18 -10.31 23.55
N SER A 452 -1.13 -10.53 23.44
CA SER A 452 -2.01 -9.64 22.68
C SER A 452 -1.97 -8.22 23.27
N ILE A 453 -1.84 -7.22 22.41
CA ILE A 453 -1.80 -5.81 22.80
C ILE A 453 -3.20 -5.23 23.07
N LEU A 454 -4.25 -5.95 22.67
CA LEU A 454 -5.66 -5.55 22.73
C LEU A 454 -6.22 -5.64 24.15
N THR A 455 -5.74 -4.77 25.03
CA THR A 455 -6.27 -4.59 26.39
C THR A 455 -6.84 -3.18 26.58
N GLU A 456 -7.78 -3.05 27.50
CA GLU A 456 -8.39 -1.76 27.82
C GLU A 456 -7.36 -0.70 28.25
N SER A 457 -6.36 -1.10 29.04
CA SER A 457 -5.26 -0.24 29.48
C SER A 457 -4.42 0.27 28.31
N ASN A 458 -4.12 -0.60 27.34
CA ASN A 458 -3.26 -0.25 26.21
C ASN A 458 -4.00 0.63 25.19
N ILE A 459 -5.31 0.44 25.01
CA ILE A 459 -6.13 1.33 24.17
C ILE A 459 -6.31 2.70 24.85
N LYS A 460 -6.53 2.74 26.17
CA LYS A 460 -6.59 4.01 26.94
C LYS A 460 -5.24 4.75 26.92
N LEU A 461 -4.12 4.03 26.98
CA LEU A 461 -2.78 4.59 26.73
C LEU A 461 -2.67 5.18 25.31
N LEU A 462 -3.18 4.48 24.29
CA LEU A 462 -3.16 4.94 22.90
C LEU A 462 -3.94 6.25 22.70
N PHE A 463 -5.10 6.40 23.35
CA PHE A 463 -5.81 7.69 23.40
C PHE A 463 -4.99 8.80 24.08
N GLY A 464 -4.26 8.48 25.15
CA GLY A 464 -3.35 9.42 25.80
C GLY A 464 -2.21 9.90 24.89
N ILE A 465 -1.63 8.98 24.11
CA ILE A 465 -0.61 9.28 23.10
C ILE A 465 -1.20 10.13 21.97
N GLN A 466 -2.38 9.77 21.45
CA GLN A 466 -3.06 10.52 20.40
C GLN A 466 -3.32 11.98 20.83
N LYS A 467 -3.83 12.19 22.05
CA LYS A 467 -4.02 13.53 22.61
C LYS A 467 -2.74 14.36 22.65
N LYS A 468 -1.61 13.75 23.05
CA LYS A 468 -0.30 14.41 23.04
C LYS A 468 0.16 14.81 21.63
N VAL A 469 -0.15 14.01 20.61
CA VAL A 469 0.11 14.34 19.20
C VAL A 469 -0.81 15.47 18.70
N ASP A 470 -2.09 15.44 19.08
CA ASP A 470 -3.06 16.49 18.72
C ASP A 470 -2.78 17.83 19.41
N ASP A 471 -2.08 17.83 20.55
CA ASP A 471 -1.61 19.03 21.26
C ASP A 471 -0.33 19.64 20.63
N ILE A 472 0.35 18.98 19.68
CA ILE A 472 1.56 19.52 19.03
C ILE A 472 1.24 20.84 18.30
N ARG A 473 1.98 21.90 18.63
CA ARG A 473 1.95 23.19 17.93
C ARG A 473 3.37 23.59 17.52
N ALA A 474 3.72 23.34 16.26
CA ALA A 474 5.04 23.68 15.72
C ALA A 474 5.07 25.13 15.22
N ASN A 475 6.08 25.91 15.58
CA ASN A 475 6.22 27.30 15.10
C ASN A 475 6.92 27.32 13.73
N PHE A 476 6.22 27.76 12.69
CA PHE A 476 6.78 28.03 11.37
C PHE A 476 6.50 29.48 10.95
N SER A 477 7.56 30.28 10.82
CA SER A 477 7.49 31.69 10.39
C SER A 477 6.48 32.55 11.19
N GLY A 478 6.34 32.30 12.50
CA GLY A 478 5.42 33.02 13.37
C GLY A 478 3.97 32.51 13.32
N SER A 479 3.67 31.49 12.53
CA SER A 479 2.40 30.75 12.54
C SER A 479 2.58 29.44 13.32
N MET A 480 1.62 29.10 14.18
CA MET A 480 1.58 27.79 14.83
C MET A 480 0.88 26.80 13.91
N VAL A 481 1.52 25.65 13.68
CA VAL A 481 1.03 24.55 12.81
C VAL A 481 0.64 23.36 13.68
N SER A 482 -0.58 22.86 13.47
CA SER A 482 -1.09 21.63 14.08
C SER A 482 -1.22 20.51 13.05
N LEU A 483 -1.44 19.27 13.52
CA LEU A 483 -1.70 18.12 12.64
C LEU A 483 -2.91 18.36 11.72
N VAL A 484 -3.97 18.99 12.24
CA VAL A 484 -5.22 19.24 11.51
C VAL A 484 -5.05 20.22 10.32
N ASP A 485 -3.98 21.02 10.33
CA ASP A 485 -3.64 21.97 9.26
C ASP A 485 -2.89 21.31 8.09
N ILE A 486 -2.24 20.17 8.32
CA ILE A 486 -1.32 19.52 7.36
C ILE A 486 -1.71 18.09 6.97
N CYS A 487 -2.55 17.42 7.75
CA CYS A 487 -2.96 16.04 7.51
C CYS A 487 -3.75 15.86 6.20
N ASN A 488 -3.68 14.67 5.63
CA ASN A 488 -4.50 14.28 4.48
C ASN A 488 -5.98 14.13 4.90
N LYS A 489 -6.89 14.68 4.11
CA LYS A 489 -8.34 14.74 4.36
C LYS A 489 -9.10 14.26 3.12
N PRO A 490 -9.31 12.94 2.94
CA PRO A 490 -9.94 12.40 1.74
C PRO A 490 -11.44 12.70 1.67
N LEU A 491 -12.10 12.83 2.82
CA LEU A 491 -13.54 13.08 2.95
C LEU A 491 -13.79 14.00 4.16
N GLY A 492 -14.45 15.14 3.93
CA GLY A 492 -14.84 16.05 5.01
C GLY A 492 -13.69 16.89 5.56
N GLN A 493 -13.56 16.97 6.89
CA GLN A 493 -12.60 17.83 7.60
C GLN A 493 -11.63 17.08 8.53
N ASP A 494 -11.89 15.78 8.75
CA ASP A 494 -11.15 14.93 9.67
C ASP A 494 -9.92 14.31 8.99
N CYS A 495 -8.84 14.15 9.76
CA CYS A 495 -7.60 13.56 9.27
C CYS A 495 -7.75 12.05 9.01
N ALA A 496 -7.13 11.57 7.94
CA ALA A 496 -7.03 10.15 7.59
C ALA A 496 -6.04 9.35 8.47
N THR A 497 -5.98 9.64 9.78
CA THR A 497 -5.15 8.90 10.74
C THR A 497 -5.57 7.44 10.75
N GLN A 498 -4.65 6.53 10.43
CA GLN A 498 -4.88 5.09 10.50
C GLN A 498 -4.49 4.61 11.89
N SER A 499 -5.50 4.26 12.69
CA SER A 499 -5.34 3.80 14.08
C SER A 499 -6.62 3.11 14.52
N ILE A 500 -6.52 2.12 15.41
CA ILE A 500 -7.68 1.41 15.97
C ILE A 500 -8.66 2.35 16.70
N LEU A 501 -8.18 3.54 17.12
CA LEU A 501 -9.00 4.61 17.70
C LEU A 501 -10.08 5.14 16.72
N GLN A 502 -9.94 4.90 15.42
CA GLN A 502 -10.94 5.29 14.42
C GLN A 502 -12.25 4.50 14.54
N TYR A 503 -12.25 3.27 15.08
CA TYR A 503 -13.50 2.57 15.41
C TYR A 503 -14.33 3.30 16.48
N PHE A 504 -13.70 4.23 17.21
CA PHE A 504 -14.34 5.10 18.19
C PHE A 504 -14.41 6.56 17.70
N LYS A 505 -14.17 6.79 16.40
CA LYS A 505 -14.15 8.11 15.75
C LYS A 505 -13.19 9.08 16.44
N MET A 506 -12.04 8.57 16.91
CA MET A 506 -11.01 9.31 17.65
C MET A 506 -11.49 9.93 18.98
N ASN A 507 -12.65 9.53 19.53
CA ASN A 507 -13.16 10.02 20.81
C ASN A 507 -13.13 8.92 21.89
N LEU A 508 -12.58 9.25 23.06
CA LEU A 508 -12.54 8.37 24.24
C LEU A 508 -13.95 8.08 24.79
N ASP A 509 -14.89 9.03 24.72
CA ASP A 509 -16.26 8.80 25.22
C ASP A 509 -16.96 7.67 24.44
N ASN A 510 -16.65 7.53 23.15
CA ASN A 510 -17.21 6.45 22.32
C ASN A 510 -16.64 5.08 22.70
N PHE A 511 -15.42 5.01 23.24
CA PHE A 511 -14.81 3.76 23.70
C PHE A 511 -15.63 3.12 24.82
N ASP A 512 -15.93 3.88 25.87
CA ASP A 512 -16.73 3.38 26.99
C ASP A 512 -18.20 3.14 26.56
N ASN A 513 -18.76 3.98 25.66
CA ASN A 513 -20.15 3.83 25.19
C ASN A 513 -20.38 2.64 24.23
N TYR A 514 -19.41 2.26 23.40
CA TYR A 514 -19.59 1.20 22.39
C TYR A 514 -19.24 -0.21 22.91
N GLY A 515 -18.72 -0.33 24.14
CA GLY A 515 -18.34 -1.61 24.75
C GLY A 515 -16.84 -1.93 24.69
N GLY A 516 -15.98 -0.91 24.53
CA GLY A 516 -14.53 -1.04 24.66
C GLY A 516 -13.92 -2.10 23.73
N VAL A 517 -13.20 -3.06 24.30
CA VAL A 517 -12.47 -4.11 23.56
C VAL A 517 -13.41 -5.02 22.76
N ASP A 518 -14.61 -5.30 23.27
CA ASP A 518 -15.59 -6.15 22.55
C ASP A 518 -16.06 -5.48 21.25
N HIS A 519 -16.15 -4.14 21.24
CA HIS A 519 -16.43 -3.39 20.02
C HIS A 519 -15.31 -3.52 18.99
N VAL A 520 -14.06 -3.53 19.44
CA VAL A 520 -12.90 -3.73 18.55
C VAL A 520 -12.96 -5.10 17.89
N GLY A 521 -13.26 -6.16 18.66
CA GLY A 521 -13.46 -7.50 18.13
C GLY A 521 -14.59 -7.57 17.10
N TYR A 522 -15.73 -6.93 17.40
CA TYR A 522 -16.84 -6.79 16.46
C TYR A 522 -16.42 -6.06 15.16
N CYS A 523 -15.65 -4.98 15.28
CA CYS A 523 -15.17 -4.24 14.10
C CYS A 523 -14.13 -5.01 13.28
N PHE A 524 -13.38 -5.95 13.83
CA PHE A 524 -12.51 -6.81 13.00
C PHE A 524 -13.30 -7.66 11.99
N GLU A 525 -14.53 -8.06 12.34
CA GLU A 525 -15.41 -8.81 11.44
C GLU A 525 -16.33 -7.89 10.60
N HIS A 526 -16.57 -6.66 11.06
CA HIS A 526 -17.58 -5.74 10.50
C HIS A 526 -17.07 -4.33 10.12
N PHE A 527 -15.76 -4.10 9.99
CA PHE A 527 -15.14 -2.80 9.64
C PHE A 527 -15.68 -2.15 8.36
N THR A 528 -16.30 -2.95 7.49
CA THR A 528 -16.88 -2.53 6.21
C THR A 528 -18.39 -2.39 6.21
N SER A 529 -19.09 -3.05 7.15
CA SER A 529 -20.56 -3.24 7.13
C SER A 529 -21.28 -2.54 8.28
N ALA A 530 -20.59 -2.25 9.39
CA ALA A 530 -21.16 -1.54 10.53
C ALA A 530 -20.78 -0.04 10.50
N GLU A 531 -21.79 0.84 10.51
CA GLU A 531 -21.59 2.30 10.55
C GLU A 531 -20.84 2.77 11.81
N THR A 532 -20.97 2.04 12.92
CA THR A 532 -20.23 2.27 14.16
C THR A 532 -18.72 2.06 14.00
N CYS A 533 -18.31 1.15 13.11
CA CYS A 533 -16.91 0.82 12.82
C CYS A 533 -16.27 1.70 11.72
N LEU A 534 -17.02 2.64 11.13
CA LEU A 534 -16.44 3.60 10.19
C LEU A 534 -15.62 4.67 10.93
N SER A 535 -14.51 5.07 10.32
CA SER A 535 -13.64 6.13 10.82
C SER A 535 -14.34 7.48 10.97
N ALA A 536 -13.73 8.41 11.69
CA ALA A 536 -14.21 9.80 11.77
C ALA A 536 -14.37 10.42 10.37
N PHE A 537 -13.41 10.16 9.48
CA PHE A 537 -13.43 10.56 8.07
C PHE A 537 -14.31 9.66 7.16
N LYS A 538 -15.22 8.87 7.74
CA LYS A 538 -16.27 8.08 7.06
C LYS A 538 -15.77 7.02 6.09
N ALA A 539 -14.59 6.47 6.33
CA ALA A 539 -14.04 5.34 5.57
C ALA A 539 -13.92 4.10 6.47
N PRO A 540 -14.00 2.89 5.89
CA PRO A 540 -13.64 1.68 6.62
C PRO A 540 -12.13 1.67 6.94
N LEU A 541 -11.79 1.28 8.17
CA LEU A 541 -10.41 1.02 8.58
C LEU A 541 -10.13 -0.48 8.42
N ASP A 542 -9.20 -0.85 7.54
CA ASP A 542 -8.73 -2.24 7.45
C ASP A 542 -7.87 -2.57 8.71
N PRO A 543 -8.23 -3.59 9.51
CA PRO A 543 -7.45 -4.02 10.67
C PRO A 543 -5.96 -4.24 10.35
N ALA A 544 -5.63 -4.73 9.16
CA ALA A 544 -4.26 -5.00 8.73
C ALA A 544 -3.40 -3.74 8.54
N THR A 545 -4.01 -2.55 8.50
CA THR A 545 -3.29 -1.26 8.44
C THR A 545 -3.01 -0.64 9.82
N ALA A 546 -3.72 -1.10 10.86
CA ALA A 546 -3.65 -0.54 12.21
C ALA A 546 -3.09 -1.51 13.26
N LEU A 547 -2.85 -2.77 12.89
CA LEU A 547 -2.35 -3.83 13.76
C LEU A 547 -1.18 -4.59 13.13
N GLY A 548 -0.34 -5.20 13.96
CA GLY A 548 0.78 -6.03 13.54
C GLY A 548 0.99 -7.24 14.45
N GLY A 549 1.76 -8.21 13.95
CA GLY A 549 2.20 -9.37 14.72
C GLY A 549 1.07 -10.33 15.10
N TYR A 550 0.20 -10.66 14.15
CA TYR A 550 -0.84 -11.69 14.21
C TYR A 550 -0.65 -12.73 13.10
N SER A 551 -1.40 -13.84 13.14
CA SER A 551 -1.35 -14.90 12.12
C SER A 551 -2.66 -14.96 11.31
N GLY A 552 -2.55 -15.05 9.98
CA GLY A 552 -3.70 -15.11 9.08
C GLY A 552 -4.65 -13.91 9.27
N ASN A 553 -5.90 -14.19 9.62
CA ASN A 553 -6.93 -13.17 9.86
C ASN A 553 -7.29 -13.02 11.36
N ASN A 554 -6.47 -13.56 12.28
CA ASN A 554 -6.77 -13.52 13.71
C ASN A 554 -6.26 -12.23 14.38
N TYR A 555 -6.91 -11.10 14.08
CA TYR A 555 -6.50 -9.79 14.59
C TYR A 555 -6.54 -9.66 16.12
N SER A 556 -7.34 -10.49 16.81
CA SER A 556 -7.42 -10.54 18.28
C SER A 556 -6.12 -10.97 18.97
N GLU A 557 -5.23 -11.66 18.25
CA GLU A 557 -3.90 -12.08 18.72
C GLU A 557 -2.79 -11.06 18.38
N ALA A 558 -3.13 -9.90 17.80
CA ALA A 558 -2.15 -8.88 17.43
C ALA A 558 -1.30 -8.42 18.61
N SER A 559 0.01 -8.35 18.40
CA SER A 559 1.01 -7.95 19.40
C SER A 559 1.51 -6.51 19.25
N ALA A 560 1.10 -5.81 18.18
CA ALA A 560 1.46 -4.41 17.94
C ALA A 560 0.29 -3.55 17.45
N PHE A 561 0.21 -2.32 17.95
CA PHE A 561 -0.56 -1.23 17.34
C PHE A 561 0.32 -0.49 16.34
N ILE A 562 -0.23 -0.23 15.17
CA ILE A 562 0.37 0.62 14.14
C ILE A 562 -0.50 1.87 14.03
N VAL A 563 0.06 3.03 14.36
CA VAL A 563 -0.58 4.32 14.16
C VAL A 563 0.15 5.05 13.04
N THR A 564 -0.55 5.37 11.97
CA THR A 564 0.01 6.08 10.83
C THR A 564 -0.73 7.39 10.62
N TYR A 565 0.00 8.49 10.56
CA TYR A 565 -0.48 9.83 10.23
C TYR A 565 -0.06 10.14 8.78
N PRO A 566 -1.00 10.24 7.82
CA PRO A 566 -0.69 10.68 6.47
C PRO A 566 -0.74 12.21 6.41
N VAL A 567 0.37 12.85 6.07
CA VAL A 567 0.51 14.32 5.93
C VAL A 567 0.63 14.72 4.46
N ASN A 568 0.01 15.83 4.08
CA ASN A 568 0.03 16.30 2.69
C ASN A 568 1.46 16.63 2.26
N ASN A 569 1.83 16.15 1.07
CA ASN A 569 3.13 16.42 0.46
C ASN A 569 2.99 17.47 -0.65
N ALA A 570 4.10 18.12 -1.02
CA ALA A 570 4.12 19.11 -2.09
C ALA A 570 5.12 18.72 -3.19
N ILE A 571 4.80 19.06 -4.45
CA ILE A 571 5.67 18.80 -5.61
C ILE A 571 6.98 19.61 -5.47
N ASP A 572 6.88 20.86 -5.01
CA ASP A 572 8.04 21.66 -4.63
C ASP A 572 8.28 21.57 -3.12
N ARG A 573 9.39 20.93 -2.72
CA ARG A 573 9.85 20.88 -1.32
C ARG A 573 10.33 22.24 -0.79
N GLU A 574 10.57 23.25 -1.63
CA GLU A 574 10.84 24.62 -1.19
C GLU A 574 9.56 25.41 -0.85
N SER A 575 8.38 24.86 -1.14
CA SER A 575 7.09 25.46 -0.77
C SER A 575 6.93 25.63 0.75
N ASN A 576 6.08 26.59 1.13
CA ASN A 576 5.74 26.79 2.53
C ASN A 576 4.98 25.59 3.13
N GLU A 577 4.27 24.81 2.31
CA GLU A 577 3.52 23.62 2.74
C GLU A 577 4.46 22.50 3.18
N ALA A 578 5.44 22.12 2.34
CA ALA A 578 6.44 21.12 2.71
C ALA A 578 7.25 21.54 3.94
N LYS A 579 7.61 22.84 4.05
CA LYS A 579 8.35 23.36 5.20
C LYS A 579 7.54 23.40 6.50
N ARG A 580 6.21 23.61 6.41
CA ARG A 580 5.30 23.48 7.56
C ARG A 580 5.19 22.02 8.04
N ALA A 581 5.07 21.06 7.12
CA ALA A 581 5.08 19.64 7.45
C ALA A 581 6.38 19.23 8.17
N VAL A 582 7.54 19.56 7.60
CA VAL A 582 8.86 19.27 8.22
C VAL A 582 9.04 19.95 9.58
N ALA A 583 8.47 21.14 9.80
CA ALA A 583 8.48 21.80 11.10
C ALA A 583 7.64 21.05 12.15
N TRP A 584 6.51 20.47 11.74
CA TRP A 584 5.67 19.63 12.60
C TRP A 584 6.30 18.25 12.85
N GLU A 585 6.86 17.59 11.83
CA GLU A 585 7.58 16.32 11.94
C GLU A 585 8.71 16.39 12.97
N LYS A 586 9.44 17.50 13.03
CA LYS A 586 10.47 17.75 14.07
C LYS A 586 9.91 17.77 15.48
N ALA A 587 8.80 18.49 15.69
CA ALA A 587 8.14 18.55 16.99
C ALA A 587 7.57 17.18 17.39
N PHE A 588 7.07 16.41 16.42
CA PHE A 588 6.60 15.03 16.60
C PHE A 588 7.74 14.07 16.99
N ILE A 589 8.89 14.10 16.30
CA ILE A 589 10.09 13.34 16.69
C ILE A 589 10.52 13.68 18.11
N GLN A 590 10.52 14.97 18.46
CA GLN A 590 10.92 15.42 19.80
C GLN A 590 9.95 14.91 20.88
N LEU A 591 8.64 15.06 20.68
CA LEU A 591 7.61 14.51 21.57
C LEU A 591 7.77 12.98 21.74
N ALA A 592 8.06 12.27 20.64
CA ALA A 592 8.25 10.82 20.65
C ALA A 592 9.47 10.39 21.49
N LYS A 593 10.60 11.11 21.36
CA LYS A 593 11.83 10.85 22.13
C LYS A 593 11.71 11.24 23.60
N ASP A 594 11.18 12.44 23.88
CA ASP A 594 11.23 13.04 25.21
C ASP A 594 10.09 12.55 26.13
N GLU A 595 8.86 12.42 25.60
CA GLU A 595 7.67 12.07 26.39
C GLU A 595 7.13 10.67 26.10
N LEU A 596 6.85 10.35 24.84
CA LEU A 596 6.10 9.11 24.50
C LEU A 596 6.91 7.85 24.80
N MET A 597 8.22 7.86 24.54
CA MET A 597 9.09 6.72 24.83
C MET A 597 9.06 6.35 26.33
N THR A 598 9.18 7.35 27.21
CA THR A 598 9.09 7.18 28.67
C THR A 598 7.69 6.68 29.09
N MET A 599 6.63 7.25 28.51
CA MET A 599 5.25 6.86 28.79
C MET A 599 4.98 5.39 28.42
N VAL A 600 5.38 4.95 27.24
CA VAL A 600 5.16 3.58 26.74
C VAL A 600 6.01 2.57 27.51
N GLN A 601 7.28 2.88 27.78
CA GLN A 601 8.17 2.02 28.57
C GLN A 601 7.66 1.79 30.00
N SER A 602 7.02 2.78 30.62
CA SER A 602 6.42 2.63 31.95
C SER A 602 5.31 1.57 32.02
N THR A 603 4.76 1.15 30.87
CA THR A 603 3.72 0.12 30.75
C THR A 603 4.27 -1.23 30.25
N ASN A 604 5.60 -1.45 30.29
CA ASN A 604 6.29 -2.63 29.74
C ASN A 604 6.03 -2.87 28.23
N LEU A 605 5.81 -1.79 27.48
CA LEU A 605 5.66 -1.81 26.02
C LEU A 605 6.90 -1.21 25.35
N SER A 606 7.12 -1.60 24.10
CA SER A 606 8.14 -1.00 23.23
C SER A 606 7.52 0.04 22.30
N LEU A 607 8.22 1.16 22.07
CA LEU A 607 7.84 2.19 21.10
C LEU A 607 8.92 2.26 20.01
N SER A 608 8.51 2.16 18.75
CA SER A 608 9.29 2.57 17.58
C SER A 608 8.54 3.70 16.86
N PHE A 609 9.26 4.64 16.26
CA PHE A 609 8.64 5.74 15.53
C PHE A 609 9.48 6.13 14.31
N SER A 610 8.82 6.70 13.30
CA SER A 610 9.46 7.25 12.10
C SER A 610 8.68 8.45 11.56
N SER A 611 9.36 9.26 10.76
CA SER A 611 8.76 10.35 9.97
C SER A 611 9.52 10.48 8.65
N GLU A 612 8.88 11.04 7.64
CA GLU A 612 9.49 11.23 6.32
C GLU A 612 10.77 12.11 6.37
N SER A 613 10.87 13.11 7.27
CA SER A 613 12.10 13.89 7.44
C SER A 613 13.22 13.17 8.20
N SER A 614 12.90 12.20 9.08
CA SER A 614 13.89 11.60 10.01
C SER A 614 15.08 10.94 9.29
N ILE A 615 14.86 10.36 8.11
CA ILE A 615 15.93 9.73 7.31
C ILE A 615 16.96 10.77 6.85
N GLU A 616 16.51 11.93 6.39
CA GLU A 616 17.40 13.02 5.94
C GLU A 616 18.18 13.61 7.13
N GLU A 617 17.56 13.70 8.30
CA GLU A 617 18.19 14.26 9.51
C GLU A 617 19.23 13.31 10.13
N GLU A 618 18.95 12.01 10.22
CA GLU A 618 19.92 11.04 10.75
C GLU A 618 21.12 10.86 9.80
N LEU A 619 20.90 10.84 8.47
CA LEU A 619 22.00 10.87 7.49
C LEU A 619 22.89 12.11 7.65
N LYS A 620 22.28 13.28 7.89
CA LYS A 620 23.01 14.52 8.14
C LYS A 620 23.78 14.47 9.48
N ARG A 621 23.18 13.90 10.53
CA ARG A 621 23.82 13.76 11.85
C ARG A 621 25.08 12.88 11.75
N GLU A 622 24.98 11.70 11.16
CA GLU A 622 26.12 10.80 10.93
C GLU A 622 27.23 11.49 10.13
N SER A 623 26.89 12.16 9.02
CA SER A 623 27.88 12.91 8.22
C SER A 623 28.60 14.02 8.98
N THR A 624 28.01 14.56 10.07
CA THR A 624 28.67 15.57 10.93
C THR A 624 29.48 14.95 12.08
N ALA A 625 29.16 13.73 12.51
CA ALA A 625 29.84 13.08 13.63
C ALA A 625 31.30 12.74 13.29
N ASP A 626 31.57 12.27 12.06
CA ASP A 626 32.90 11.84 11.62
C ASP A 626 33.91 12.97 11.40
N VAL A 627 33.47 14.24 11.39
CA VAL A 627 34.33 15.40 11.10
C VAL A 627 35.53 15.50 12.06
N ILE A 628 35.33 15.16 13.35
CA ILE A 628 36.40 15.16 14.36
C ILE A 628 37.41 14.03 14.09
N THR A 629 36.94 12.83 13.75
CA THR A 629 37.78 11.68 13.42
C THR A 629 38.65 11.97 12.18
N ILE A 630 38.06 12.61 11.16
CA ILE A 630 38.76 13.05 9.95
C ILE A 630 39.84 14.09 10.29
N LEU A 631 39.53 15.08 11.15
CA LEU A 631 40.49 16.10 11.59
C LEU A 631 41.71 15.47 12.29
N ILE A 632 41.47 14.52 13.21
CA ILE A 632 42.54 13.80 13.91
C ILE A 632 43.40 12.99 12.92
N SER A 633 42.78 12.34 11.94
CA SER A 633 43.51 11.63 10.87
C SER A 633 44.46 12.56 10.10
N TYR A 634 44.00 13.75 9.71
CA TYR A 634 44.86 14.74 9.06
C TYR A 634 46.01 15.23 9.94
N LEU A 635 45.78 15.45 11.25
CA LEU A 635 46.84 15.83 12.19
C LEU A 635 47.91 14.73 12.34
N VAL A 636 47.50 13.46 12.42
CA VAL A 636 48.43 12.32 12.49
C VAL A 636 49.21 12.16 11.18
N MET A 637 48.56 12.31 10.02
CA MET A 637 49.25 12.29 8.72
C MET A 637 50.28 13.43 8.60
N PHE A 638 49.93 14.64 9.03
CA PHE A 638 50.85 15.78 9.03
C PHE A 638 52.06 15.53 9.96
N ALA A 639 51.82 15.06 11.19
CA ALA A 639 52.89 14.72 12.12
C ALA A 639 53.82 13.63 11.56
N TYR A 640 53.27 12.57 10.96
CA TYR A 640 54.05 11.52 10.31
C TYR A 640 54.94 12.05 9.18
N ILE A 641 54.40 12.90 8.31
CA ILE A 641 55.16 13.52 7.20
C ILE A 641 56.30 14.39 7.73
N SER A 642 56.03 15.27 8.71
CA SER A 642 57.06 16.15 9.29
C SER A 642 58.19 15.38 9.98
N LEU A 643 57.88 14.25 10.62
CA LEU A 643 58.85 13.39 11.31
C LEU A 643 59.67 12.52 10.34
N THR A 644 59.06 12.00 9.28
CA THR A 644 59.74 11.09 8.33
C THR A 644 60.61 11.81 7.30
N LEU A 645 60.38 13.10 7.05
CA LEU A 645 61.24 13.96 6.22
C LEU A 645 62.44 14.55 6.97
N GLY A 646 62.54 14.36 8.29
CA GLY A 646 63.65 14.85 9.11
C GLY A 646 64.87 13.93 9.11
N ASP A 647 66.06 14.50 9.33
CA ASP A 647 67.29 13.74 9.49
C ASP A 647 67.31 12.99 10.85
N THR A 648 68.17 11.97 10.95
CA THR A 648 68.20 10.97 12.05
C THR A 648 67.90 11.50 13.45
N LEU A 649 66.96 10.83 14.13
CA LEU A 649 66.42 11.21 15.44
C LEU A 649 67.47 11.21 16.56
N ARG A 650 68.10 12.37 16.80
CA ARG A 650 68.80 12.69 18.05
C ARG A 650 67.88 13.55 18.93
N PHE A 651 67.61 13.10 20.15
CA PHE A 651 66.69 13.79 21.08
C PHE A 651 67.06 15.26 21.35
N SER A 652 68.35 15.61 21.31
CA SER A 652 68.84 16.99 21.50
C SER A 652 68.65 17.91 20.28
N SER A 653 68.43 17.38 19.08
CA SER A 653 68.23 18.17 17.85
C SER A 653 66.87 17.94 17.20
N PHE A 654 65.93 17.28 17.89
CA PHE A 654 64.61 16.91 17.37
C PHE A 654 63.84 18.11 16.75
N PHE A 655 63.78 19.23 17.46
CA PHE A 655 63.12 20.47 17.00
C PHE A 655 63.84 21.19 15.85
N ILE A 656 65.09 20.82 15.54
CA ILE A 656 65.90 21.39 14.45
C ILE A 656 65.93 20.46 13.23
N SER A 657 65.84 19.15 13.45
CA SER A 657 65.87 18.12 12.40
C SER A 657 64.52 17.90 11.72
N SER A 658 63.42 18.07 12.46
CA SER A 658 62.05 17.86 11.98
C SER A 658 61.64 18.87 10.91
N LYS A 659 61.01 18.40 9.82
CA LYS A 659 60.52 19.23 8.71
C LYS A 659 59.06 19.61 8.91
N VAL A 660 58.82 20.43 9.94
CA VAL A 660 57.48 20.97 10.27
C VAL A 660 57.05 22.10 9.31
N LEU A 661 58.04 22.72 8.64
CA LEU A 661 57.91 23.84 7.69
C LEU A 661 58.48 23.39 6.33
#